data_AF-A0A846C506-F1
#
_entry.id   AF-A0A846C506-F1
#
_cell.length_a   1.000
_cell.length_b   1.000
_cell.length_c   1.000
_cell.angle_alpha   90.00
_cell.angle_beta   90.00
_cell.angle_gamma   90.00
#
_symmetry.space_group_name_H-M   'P 1'
#
loop_
_entity.id
_entity.type
_entity.pdbx_description
1 polymer ?
#
loop_
_entity_poly.entity_id
_entity_poly.type
_entity_poly.pdbx_seq_one_letter_code
_entity_poly.pdbx_strand_id
1 'polypeptide(L)'
;MAKKGKPSYVLTTLGKSKVDEQLFELFGDRYSLTQVQEEVSLDRTTVRKIIKTNEGVNFKSIYDFFGNLGIDLEESDYQEKQQKKGTYQDWGDAPDIPTFFGREAELKTLKEWILQERCRLIAIIGIGGIGKTAVSIKLGKGGIGKTDLSLHLARGIQHEFEFVIWRSLINTPPITEIIDDLIKFISHQKIANFPDTIDKQISLLLEYLKNHRCLLILDNVESILAPGDAAGKYRPECEDYGQILSKIASVPHQSCLLLTSRERINNIERLSGKRKPVRFLELAGLNPVEGRAIFDEIGDFVATDEEWKKLVEFYNGNPLALELAAHHIKEYPGNIAEFLTQGKPIFADIRELLDWHFERLSENEKEILYWLAIHREPISITNLKSDILTKTAQDNLSQTLRSLQIKLPLEKSQDGKYFTLQPVLIEYITEKLITTVCQEIETGQLQLFNNHALLQAQAKDYIRNTQSRIFIEPITRRLIDIFQTQQNLENNLQSILENIRQNTPLLPGYTSGNILNLFCYLKTNLKGYNFSYLTIRQVYLQRINLNNVNFSHSDLTQSIFTQSFGGIHALAFSPDGQMLATGDSNGLVRLLRVADGQQIATFQKHGWWVVSVAFSPDGEKLVSSSIDGTGIIKIWD
;
A
#
# COMPACT_ATOMS: atom_id res chain seq x y z
N MET A 1 11.04 31.47 2.35
CA MET A 1 10.91 31.75 3.80
C MET A 1 9.46 31.60 4.20
N ALA A 2 9.08 30.51 4.89
CA ALA A 2 7.74 30.41 5.47
C ALA A 2 7.60 31.49 6.54
N LYS A 3 6.52 32.29 6.51
CA LYS A 3 6.20 33.22 7.60
C LYS A 3 6.06 32.37 8.86
N LYS A 4 7.03 32.45 9.79
CA LYS A 4 6.79 32.09 11.19
C LYS A 4 5.50 32.82 11.57
N GLY A 5 4.46 32.07 11.96
CA GLY A 5 3.30 32.70 12.60
C GLY A 5 3.83 33.58 13.72
N LYS A 6 3.37 34.83 13.82
CA LYS A 6 3.83 35.72 14.89
C LYS A 6 3.63 35.00 16.24
N PRO A 7 4.63 35.03 17.14
CA PRO A 7 4.53 34.36 18.43
C PRO A 7 3.29 34.86 19.16
N SER A 8 2.53 33.93 19.73
CA SER A 8 1.24 34.17 20.36
C SER A 8 1.38 33.82 21.83
N TYR A 9 0.97 34.72 22.72
CA TYR A 9 1.21 34.65 24.15
C TYR A 9 -0.11 34.57 24.91
N VAL A 10 -0.11 33.88 26.04
CA VAL A 10 -1.23 33.82 27.00
C VAL A 10 -0.74 34.16 28.39
N LEU A 11 -1.63 34.64 29.26
CA LEU A 11 -1.30 34.87 30.66
C LEU A 11 -1.06 33.56 31.40
N THR A 12 -0.07 33.55 32.28
CA THR A 12 0.10 32.49 33.28
C THR A 12 -0.98 32.65 34.36
N THR A 13 -1.11 31.66 35.25
CA THR A 13 -2.02 31.77 36.40
C THR A 13 -1.69 32.99 37.27
N LEU A 14 -0.41 33.37 37.36
CA LEU A 14 0.07 34.51 38.13
C LEU A 14 -0.34 35.83 37.46
N GLY A 15 -0.06 35.98 36.16
CA GLY A 15 -0.44 37.18 35.41
C GLY A 15 -1.96 37.36 35.33
N LYS A 16 -2.72 36.26 35.27
CA LYS A 16 -4.19 36.32 35.33
C LYS A 16 -4.69 36.80 36.70
N SER A 17 -4.08 36.34 37.79
CA SER A 17 -4.43 36.80 39.14
C SER A 17 -4.21 38.30 39.30
N LYS A 18 -3.08 38.84 38.81
CA LYS A 18 -2.78 40.28 38.85
C LYS A 18 -3.85 41.10 38.10
N VAL A 19 -4.25 40.63 36.92
CA VAL A 19 -5.29 41.28 36.11
C VAL A 19 -6.65 41.22 36.81
N ASP A 20 -7.03 40.06 37.34
CA ASP A 20 -8.32 39.88 38.02
C ASP A 20 -8.42 40.76 39.29
N GLU A 21 -7.32 40.91 40.04
CA GLU A 21 -7.24 41.80 41.21
C GLU A 21 -7.38 43.28 40.81
N GLN A 22 -6.65 43.74 39.79
CA GLN A 22 -6.74 45.12 39.33
C GLN A 22 -8.11 45.48 38.75
N LEU A 23 -8.73 44.55 38.01
CA LEU A 23 -10.08 44.75 37.47
C LEU A 23 -11.12 44.79 38.59
N PHE A 24 -10.92 44.02 39.65
CA PHE A 24 -11.76 44.09 40.85
C PHE A 24 -11.60 45.44 41.57
N GLU A 25 -10.40 45.98 41.69
CA GLU A 25 -10.18 47.32 42.28
C GLU A 25 -10.83 48.44 41.46
N LEU A 26 -10.71 48.39 40.12
CA LEU A 26 -11.23 49.44 39.24
C LEU A 26 -12.75 49.38 39.05
N PHE A 27 -13.34 48.18 39.02
CA PHE A 27 -14.74 48.00 38.60
C PHE A 27 -15.61 47.17 39.55
N GLY A 28 -15.05 46.59 40.61
CA GLY A 28 -15.74 45.73 41.57
C GLY A 28 -16.14 44.35 41.01
N ASP A 29 -17.04 43.65 41.73
CA ASP A 29 -17.47 42.27 41.43
C ASP A 29 -18.12 42.07 40.04
N ARG A 30 -18.57 43.15 39.38
CA ARG A 30 -19.27 43.07 38.09
C ARG A 30 -18.84 44.18 37.15
N TYR A 31 -18.03 43.79 36.16
CA TYR A 31 -17.65 44.63 35.03
C TYR A 31 -18.10 44.03 33.70
N SER A 32 -18.40 44.89 32.75
CA SER A 32 -18.64 44.51 31.36
C SER A 32 -17.33 44.58 30.55
N LEU A 33 -17.22 43.75 29.51
CA LEU A 33 -16.07 43.81 28.60
C LEU A 33 -15.95 45.17 27.89
N THR A 34 -17.03 45.94 27.80
CA THR A 34 -17.04 47.28 27.20
C THR A 34 -16.37 48.30 28.12
N GLN A 35 -16.61 48.23 29.44
CA GLN A 35 -15.93 49.09 30.42
C GLN A 35 -14.42 48.87 30.43
N VAL A 36 -13.99 47.61 30.40
CA VAL A 36 -12.55 47.30 30.33
C VAL A 36 -11.94 47.73 29.00
N GLN A 37 -12.70 47.63 27.91
CA GLN A 37 -12.25 48.07 26.59
C GLN A 37 -11.98 49.59 26.54
N GLU A 38 -12.86 50.39 27.14
CA GLU A 38 -12.70 51.85 27.24
C GLU A 38 -11.45 52.22 28.03
N GLU A 39 -11.17 51.50 29.11
CA GLU A 39 -9.99 51.72 29.96
C GLU A 39 -8.68 51.35 29.23
N VAL A 40 -8.60 50.15 28.66
CA VAL A 40 -7.35 49.66 28.08
C VAL A 40 -7.11 50.08 26.62
N SER A 41 -8.05 50.78 25.99
CA SER A 41 -7.94 51.26 24.60
C SER A 41 -7.54 50.17 23.57
N LEU A 42 -7.95 48.91 23.83
CA LEU A 42 -7.72 47.76 22.94
C LEU A 42 -9.03 47.30 22.30
N ASP A 43 -8.96 46.51 21.23
CA ASP A 43 -10.17 45.98 20.61
C ASP A 43 -10.87 44.95 21.51
N ARG A 44 -12.21 44.93 21.47
CA ARG A 44 -13.04 44.06 22.32
C ARG A 44 -12.70 42.58 22.20
N THR A 45 -12.28 42.14 21.01
CA THR A 45 -11.86 40.76 20.74
C THR A 45 -10.57 40.42 21.47
N THR A 46 -9.57 41.30 21.46
CA THR A 46 -8.31 41.14 22.19
C THR A 46 -8.53 41.18 23.70
N VAL A 47 -9.33 42.11 24.21
CA VAL A 47 -9.71 42.17 25.65
C VAL A 47 -10.38 40.87 26.09
N ARG A 48 -11.31 40.34 25.28
CA ARG A 48 -11.95 39.05 25.54
C ARG A 48 -10.95 37.88 25.56
N LYS A 49 -9.96 37.89 24.66
CA LYS A 49 -8.90 36.87 24.59
C LYS A 49 -7.89 36.94 25.74
N ILE A 50 -7.72 38.08 26.38
CA ILE A 50 -6.84 38.20 27.54
C ILE A 50 -7.57 37.75 28.81
N ILE A 51 -8.83 38.19 28.98
CA ILE A 51 -9.59 37.99 30.23
C ILE A 51 -10.30 36.63 30.28
N LYS A 52 -10.98 36.25 29.18
CA LYS A 52 -12.00 35.17 29.21
C LYS A 52 -11.58 33.90 28.49
N THR A 53 -11.05 33.99 27.29
CA THR A 53 -10.68 32.82 26.50
C THR A 53 -9.17 32.65 26.64
N ASN A 54 -8.65 31.47 26.97
CA ASN A 54 -7.19 31.23 27.04
C ASN A 54 -6.57 31.20 25.62
N GLU A 55 -6.90 32.19 24.81
CA GLU A 55 -6.57 32.37 23.41
C GLU A 55 -5.35 33.28 23.31
N GLY A 56 -4.39 32.89 22.46
CA GLY A 56 -3.14 33.63 22.40
C GLY A 56 -3.30 34.95 21.64
N VAL A 57 -2.65 35.98 22.15
CA VAL A 57 -2.59 37.32 21.56
C VAL A 57 -1.14 37.70 21.24
N ASN A 58 -0.90 38.78 20.51
CA ASN A 58 0.47 39.26 20.28
C ASN A 58 1.05 39.80 21.59
N PHE A 59 2.37 39.70 21.79
CA PHE A 59 3.05 40.24 22.99
C PHE A 59 2.72 41.70 23.24
N LYS A 60 2.73 42.52 22.17
CA LYS A 60 2.36 43.94 22.25
C LYS A 60 0.97 44.15 22.85
N SER A 61 0.02 43.28 22.56
CA SER A 61 -1.33 43.38 23.14
C SER A 61 -1.37 43.08 24.62
N ILE A 62 -0.52 42.18 25.13
CA ILE A 62 -0.39 41.93 26.58
C ILE A 62 0.30 43.11 27.25
N TYR A 63 1.38 43.61 26.65
CA TYR A 63 2.11 44.77 27.13
C TYR A 63 1.22 46.02 27.23
N ASP A 64 0.49 46.34 26.16
CA ASP A 64 -0.43 47.48 26.11
C ASP A 64 -1.59 47.29 27.12
N PHE A 65 -2.09 46.06 27.30
CA PHE A 65 -3.15 45.76 28.26
C PHE A 65 -2.70 45.97 29.72
N PHE A 66 -1.53 45.47 30.10
CA PHE A 66 -0.97 45.66 31.44
C PHE A 66 -0.61 47.12 31.71
N GLY A 67 0.06 47.77 30.75
CA GLY A 67 0.44 49.17 30.87
C GLY A 67 -0.76 50.11 31.02
N ASN A 68 -1.84 49.87 30.26
CA ASN A 68 -3.05 50.70 30.34
C ASN A 68 -3.90 50.39 31.60
N LEU A 69 -3.72 49.24 32.25
CA LEU A 69 -4.30 48.95 33.57
C LEU A 69 -3.43 49.44 34.74
N GLY A 70 -2.23 50.00 34.47
CA GLY A 70 -1.31 50.44 35.51
C GLY A 70 -0.60 49.30 36.25
N ILE A 71 -0.49 48.12 35.64
CA ILE A 71 0.15 46.94 36.22
C ILE A 71 1.52 46.72 35.57
N ASP A 72 2.55 46.47 36.37
CA ASP A 72 3.86 46.06 35.87
C ASP A 72 3.84 44.62 35.33
N LEU A 73 4.24 44.45 34.06
CA LEU A 73 4.32 43.16 33.39
C LEU A 73 5.70 42.51 33.62
N GLU A 74 5.73 41.35 34.28
CA GLU A 74 6.95 40.56 34.49
C GLU A 74 7.01 39.35 33.53
N GLU A 75 8.19 38.79 33.29
CA GLU A 75 8.36 37.58 32.46
C GLU A 75 7.59 36.35 33.02
N SER A 76 7.27 36.34 34.31
CA SER A 76 6.47 35.31 34.98
C SER A 76 4.96 35.40 34.68
N ASP A 77 4.48 36.53 34.15
CA ASP A 77 3.04 36.81 33.98
C ASP A 77 2.46 36.29 32.65
N TYR A 78 3.33 35.98 31.70
CA TYR A 78 2.92 35.50 30.38
C TYR A 78 3.80 34.36 29.89
N GLN A 79 3.26 33.54 29.01
CA GLN A 79 3.99 32.46 28.36
C GLN A 79 3.64 32.39 26.88
N GLU A 80 4.59 31.97 26.06
CA GLU A 80 4.29 31.70 24.65
C GLU A 80 3.32 30.51 24.58
N LYS A 81 2.16 30.73 23.95
CA LYS A 81 1.19 29.68 23.69
C LYS A 81 1.82 28.72 22.70
N GLN A 82 2.32 27.59 23.22
CA GLN A 82 2.70 26.47 22.38
C GLN A 82 1.47 26.13 21.51
N GLN A 83 1.58 26.32 20.19
CA GLN A 83 0.64 25.69 19.28
C GLN A 83 0.65 24.21 19.64
N LYS A 84 -0.50 23.63 20.02
CA LYS A 84 -0.64 22.17 20.00
C LYS A 84 -0.21 21.75 18.61
N LYS A 85 1.00 21.18 18.46
CA LYS A 85 1.41 20.53 17.22
C LYS A 85 0.35 19.48 16.97
N GLY A 86 -0.48 19.69 15.95
CA GLY A 86 -1.44 18.67 15.54
C GLY A 86 -0.68 17.42 15.13
N THR A 87 -1.20 16.25 15.49
CA THR A 87 -0.71 14.99 14.94
C THR A 87 -1.15 14.91 13.47
N TYR A 88 -0.20 14.76 12.56
CA TYR A 88 -0.47 14.51 11.15
C TYR A 88 -0.52 13.00 10.92
N GLN A 89 -1.54 12.53 10.22
CA GLN A 89 -1.78 11.11 10.01
C GLN A 89 -1.89 10.80 8.53
N ASP A 90 -1.23 9.73 8.10
CA ASP A 90 -1.34 9.16 6.77
C ASP A 90 -1.46 7.66 6.90
N TRP A 91 -2.71 7.18 6.86
CA TRP A 91 -3.03 5.77 6.98
C TRP A 91 -2.94 5.01 5.65
N GLY A 92 -2.66 5.71 4.52
CA GLY A 92 -2.67 5.10 3.19
C GLY A 92 -3.88 4.18 2.97
N ASP A 93 -3.59 2.95 2.55
CA ASP A 93 -4.57 1.89 2.29
C ASP A 93 -4.85 1.00 3.52
N ALA A 94 -4.60 1.50 4.74
CA ALA A 94 -4.83 0.71 5.95
C ALA A 94 -6.30 0.25 6.06
N PRO A 95 -6.54 -1.03 6.40
CA PRO A 95 -7.88 -1.52 6.61
C PRO A 95 -8.56 -0.79 7.78
N ASP A 96 -9.87 -0.66 7.68
CA ASP A 96 -10.69 -0.28 8.81
C ASP A 96 -10.84 -1.46 9.77
N ILE A 97 -10.66 -1.18 11.05
CA ILE A 97 -10.71 -2.17 12.13
C ILE A 97 -11.76 -1.65 13.11
N PRO A 98 -13.04 -1.94 12.84
CA PRO A 98 -14.14 -1.46 13.69
C PRO A 98 -14.11 -2.14 15.06
N THR A 99 -13.63 -3.38 15.13
CA THR A 99 -13.56 -4.20 16.33
C THR A 99 -12.17 -4.81 16.51
N PHE A 100 -11.72 -4.83 17.77
CA PHE A 100 -10.41 -5.36 18.15
C PHE A 100 -10.57 -6.17 19.44
N PHE A 101 -10.14 -7.43 19.41
CA PHE A 101 -10.36 -8.38 20.50
C PHE A 101 -9.07 -8.80 21.19
N GLY A 102 -9.08 -8.71 22.52
CA GLY A 102 -8.00 -9.19 23.37
C GLY A 102 -6.68 -8.43 23.19
N ARG A 103 -5.57 -9.11 23.49
CA ARG A 103 -4.18 -8.63 23.31
C ARG A 103 -3.80 -7.40 24.12
N GLU A 104 -4.49 -7.16 25.24
CA GLU A 104 -4.20 -6.04 26.13
C GLU A 104 -2.78 -6.12 26.73
N ALA A 105 -2.29 -7.34 26.98
CA ALA A 105 -0.94 -7.56 27.48
C ALA A 105 0.12 -7.18 26.45
N GLU A 106 -0.07 -7.58 25.19
CA GLU A 106 0.78 -7.21 24.06
C GLU A 106 0.73 -5.71 23.78
N LEU A 107 -0.47 -5.10 23.77
CA LEU A 107 -0.63 -3.66 23.62
C LEU A 107 0.10 -2.90 24.72
N LYS A 108 -0.02 -3.32 25.98
CA LYS A 108 0.69 -2.72 27.11
C LYS A 108 2.21 -2.80 26.92
N THR A 109 2.70 -3.97 26.52
CA THR A 109 4.13 -4.20 26.25
C THR A 109 4.64 -3.30 25.12
N LEU A 110 3.89 -3.20 24.02
CA LEU A 110 4.25 -2.34 22.89
C LEU A 110 4.23 -0.85 23.29
N LYS A 111 3.23 -0.41 24.05
CA LYS A 111 3.16 0.97 24.57
C LYS A 111 4.37 1.29 25.44
N GLU A 112 4.77 0.37 26.32
CA GLU A 112 5.96 0.51 27.16
C GLU A 112 7.24 0.63 26.30
N TRP A 113 7.43 -0.30 25.35
CA TRP A 113 8.61 -0.29 24.47
C TRP A 113 8.72 0.98 23.62
N ILE A 114 7.59 1.50 23.12
CA ILE A 114 7.56 2.68 22.25
C ILE A 114 7.69 3.98 23.06
N LEU A 115 6.88 4.14 24.11
CA LEU A 115 6.75 5.42 24.80
C LEU A 115 7.80 5.60 25.90
N GLN A 116 8.06 4.54 26.68
CA GLN A 116 8.95 4.59 27.84
C GLN A 116 10.37 4.19 27.48
N GLU A 117 10.57 3.01 26.88
CA GLU A 117 11.91 2.53 26.52
C GLU A 117 12.48 3.18 25.24
N ARG A 118 11.63 3.89 24.47
CA ARG A 118 11.99 4.57 23.22
C ARG A 118 12.70 3.63 22.22
N CYS A 119 12.16 2.44 22.03
CA CYS A 119 12.62 1.54 20.98
C CYS A 119 12.51 2.21 19.60
N ARG A 120 13.55 2.04 18.78
CA ARG A 120 13.64 2.61 17.44
C ARG A 120 12.98 1.73 16.40
N LEU A 121 13.08 0.41 16.58
CA LEU A 121 12.50 -0.58 15.70
C LEU A 121 11.86 -1.69 16.53
N ILE A 122 10.59 -1.94 16.30
CA ILE A 122 9.85 -3.05 16.88
C ILE A 122 9.27 -3.88 15.75
N ALA A 123 9.47 -5.19 15.79
CA ALA A 123 8.83 -6.10 14.84
C ALA A 123 7.82 -6.99 15.58
N ILE A 124 6.58 -6.96 15.15
CA ILE A 124 5.51 -7.87 15.58
C ILE A 124 5.56 -9.09 14.67
N ILE A 125 5.92 -10.24 15.23
CA ILE A 125 6.09 -11.50 14.52
C ILE A 125 4.96 -12.46 14.89
N GLY A 126 4.25 -12.96 13.89
CA GLY A 126 3.34 -14.09 14.06
C GLY A 126 4.07 -15.32 13.58
N ILE A 127 4.37 -16.28 14.45
CA ILE A 127 5.26 -17.40 14.14
C ILE A 127 4.70 -18.19 12.95
N GLY A 128 5.26 -17.98 11.76
CA GLY A 128 5.11 -18.90 10.64
C GLY A 128 5.70 -20.25 11.04
N GLY A 129 4.90 -21.31 10.98
CA GLY A 129 5.36 -22.66 11.23
C GLY A 129 6.56 -22.96 10.34
N ILE A 130 7.70 -23.19 10.96
CA ILE A 130 8.94 -23.63 10.32
C ILE A 130 8.64 -24.93 9.57
N GLY A 131 8.68 -24.88 8.23
CA GLY A 131 8.74 -26.09 7.40
C GLY A 131 7.86 -26.12 6.15
N LYS A 132 8.38 -25.52 5.07
CA LYS A 132 8.18 -25.89 3.66
C LYS A 132 6.80 -25.61 3.04
N THR A 133 6.86 -24.92 1.90
CA THR A 133 5.86 -24.91 0.82
C THR A 133 4.67 -24.00 1.05
N ALA A 134 4.31 -23.23 0.02
CA ALA A 134 3.17 -22.33 -0.11
C ALA A 134 1.80 -23.04 -0.01
N VAL A 135 1.67 -24.11 0.78
CA VAL A 135 0.53 -25.04 0.76
C VAL A 135 0.19 -25.63 2.12
N SER A 136 1.05 -25.52 3.16
CA SER A 136 0.76 -26.13 4.47
C SER A 136 0.68 -25.08 5.57
N ILE A 137 -0.44 -24.37 5.65
CA ILE A 137 -0.82 -23.66 6.87
C ILE A 137 -1.44 -24.69 7.83
N LYS A 138 -0.63 -25.66 8.30
CA LYS A 138 -0.94 -26.29 9.61
C LYS A 138 -1.27 -25.14 10.57
N LEU A 139 -2.19 -25.36 11.52
CA LEU A 139 -2.72 -24.42 12.52
C LEU A 139 -1.66 -23.64 13.36
N GLY A 140 -0.41 -23.60 12.93
CA GLY A 140 0.64 -22.70 13.37
C GLY A 140 0.26 -21.23 13.27
N LYS A 141 0.97 -20.50 14.12
CA LYS A 141 0.79 -19.11 14.55
C LYS A 141 1.01 -18.04 13.46
N GLY A 142 0.85 -18.39 12.19
CA GLY A 142 0.98 -17.47 11.06
C GLY A 142 -0.22 -16.55 10.97
N GLY A 143 -0.01 -15.27 10.62
CA GLY A 143 -1.14 -14.37 10.35
C GLY A 143 -1.91 -13.85 11.57
N ILE A 144 -1.49 -14.13 12.81
CA ILE A 144 -2.25 -13.76 14.01
C ILE A 144 -2.38 -12.24 14.20
N GLY A 145 -3.50 -11.61 13.79
CA GLY A 145 -3.95 -10.26 14.20
C GLY A 145 -2.91 -9.14 14.26
N LYS A 146 -1.83 -9.23 13.46
CA LYS A 146 -0.66 -8.32 13.56
C LYS A 146 -1.00 -6.92 13.07
N THR A 147 -1.62 -6.87 11.90
CA THR A 147 -2.09 -5.64 11.26
C THR A 147 -3.06 -4.94 12.23
N ASP A 148 -4.03 -5.67 12.76
CA ASP A 148 -5.01 -5.15 13.73
C ASP A 148 -4.34 -4.61 14.99
N LEU A 149 -3.43 -5.38 15.59
CA LEU A 149 -2.69 -4.97 16.77
C LEU A 149 -1.85 -3.71 16.51
N SER A 150 -1.18 -3.64 15.36
CA SER A 150 -0.34 -2.50 14.98
C SER A 150 -1.16 -1.22 14.78
N LEU A 151 -2.32 -1.34 14.13
CA LEU A 151 -3.21 -0.21 13.85
C LEU A 151 -3.95 0.24 15.11
N HIS A 152 -4.44 -0.70 15.93
CA HIS A 152 -5.07 -0.38 17.21
C HIS A 152 -4.08 0.33 18.15
N LEU A 153 -2.85 -0.20 18.26
CA LEU A 153 -1.77 0.43 19.00
C LEU A 153 -1.51 1.85 18.50
N ALA A 154 -1.29 2.02 17.20
CA ALA A 154 -0.93 3.29 16.60
C ALA A 154 -2.01 4.35 16.81
N ARG A 155 -3.28 4.01 16.60
CA ARG A 155 -4.43 4.88 16.88
C ARG A 155 -4.50 5.26 18.36
N GLY A 156 -4.20 4.32 19.26
CA GLY A 156 -4.19 4.54 20.70
C GLY A 156 -3.06 5.43 21.22
N ILE A 157 -1.93 5.52 20.51
CA ILE A 157 -0.76 6.33 20.91
C ILE A 157 -0.45 7.49 19.97
N GLN A 158 -1.29 7.74 18.96
CA GLN A 158 -1.03 8.73 17.90
C GLN A 158 -0.72 10.14 18.42
N HIS A 159 -1.33 10.54 19.55
CA HIS A 159 -1.13 11.86 20.15
C HIS A 159 0.28 12.08 20.73
N GLU A 160 1.06 11.01 20.91
CA GLU A 160 2.45 11.04 21.36
C GLU A 160 3.44 11.29 20.22
N PHE A 161 2.94 11.44 18.99
CA PHE A 161 3.74 11.61 17.77
C PHE A 161 3.29 12.84 16.98
N GLU A 162 4.26 13.47 16.29
CA GLU A 162 3.99 14.55 15.33
C GLU A 162 3.43 13.97 14.02
N PHE A 163 3.94 12.83 13.60
CA PHE A 163 3.53 12.14 12.38
C PHE A 163 3.28 10.66 12.64
N VAL A 164 2.17 10.14 12.14
CA VAL A 164 1.85 8.71 12.12
C VAL A 164 1.62 8.30 10.68
N ILE A 165 2.41 7.33 10.19
CA ILE A 165 2.38 6.93 8.78
C ILE A 165 2.34 5.41 8.69
N TRP A 166 1.38 4.88 7.92
CA TRP A 166 1.23 3.46 7.66
C TRP A 166 1.38 3.17 6.17
N ARG A 167 2.12 2.12 5.82
CA ARG A 167 2.27 1.62 4.45
C ARG A 167 2.25 0.10 4.41
N SER A 168 1.55 -0.45 3.41
CA SER A 168 1.59 -1.89 3.11
C SER A 168 2.74 -2.21 2.17
N LEU A 169 3.43 -3.34 2.44
CA LEU A 169 4.44 -3.90 1.56
C LEU A 169 3.91 -5.09 0.74
N ILE A 170 2.61 -5.37 0.77
CA ILE A 170 2.01 -6.57 0.15
C ILE A 170 2.32 -6.70 -1.35
N ASN A 171 2.48 -5.56 -2.04
CA ASN A 171 2.81 -5.49 -3.47
C ASN A 171 4.28 -5.19 -3.76
N THR A 172 5.15 -5.25 -2.74
CA THR A 172 6.59 -5.02 -2.88
C THR A 172 6.91 -3.68 -3.59
N PRO A 173 6.38 -2.53 -3.11
CA PRO A 173 6.72 -1.25 -3.71
C PRO A 173 8.24 -1.01 -3.64
N PRO A 174 8.84 -0.23 -4.56
CA PRO A 174 10.24 0.15 -4.45
C PRO A 174 10.48 0.96 -3.19
N ILE A 175 11.58 0.72 -2.47
CA ILE A 175 11.85 1.45 -1.24
C ILE A 175 12.00 2.95 -1.46
N THR A 176 12.44 3.36 -2.65
CA THR A 176 12.52 4.77 -3.05
C THR A 176 11.16 5.43 -3.07
N GLU A 177 10.11 4.75 -3.54
CA GLU A 177 8.74 5.30 -3.53
C GLU A 177 8.25 5.50 -2.09
N ILE A 178 8.54 4.56 -1.20
CA ILE A 178 8.22 4.70 0.23
C ILE A 178 8.98 5.88 0.85
N ILE A 179 10.30 5.96 0.65
CA ILE A 179 11.11 7.05 1.24
C ILE A 179 10.62 8.40 0.73
N ASP A 180 10.36 8.51 -0.57
CA ASP A 180 9.85 9.72 -1.19
C ASP A 180 8.50 10.13 -0.56
N ASP A 181 7.57 9.19 -0.42
CA ASP A 181 6.27 9.45 0.20
C ASP A 181 6.40 9.89 1.67
N LEU A 182 7.24 9.20 2.46
CA LEU A 182 7.49 9.54 3.86
C LEU A 182 8.06 10.96 3.99
N ILE A 183 9.08 11.30 3.19
CA ILE A 183 9.71 12.62 3.24
C ILE A 183 8.75 13.71 2.75
N LYS A 184 7.99 13.47 1.67
CA LYS A 184 6.97 14.43 1.18
C LYS A 184 5.93 14.70 2.26
N PHE A 185 5.47 13.66 2.96
CA PHE A 185 4.48 13.83 4.01
C PHE A 185 5.04 14.59 5.22
N ILE A 186 6.19 14.18 5.77
CA ILE A 186 6.82 14.81 6.94
C ILE A 186 7.24 16.26 6.65
N SER A 187 7.66 16.56 5.42
CA SER A 187 8.04 17.90 5.00
C SER A 187 6.86 18.82 4.63
N HIS A 188 5.62 18.31 4.64
CA HIS A 188 4.43 18.99 4.10
C HIS A 188 4.61 19.44 2.63
N GLN A 189 5.12 18.54 1.79
CA GLN A 189 5.40 18.74 0.37
C GLN A 189 6.33 19.92 0.05
N LYS A 190 7.22 20.30 0.97
CA LYS A 190 8.17 21.40 0.74
C LYS A 190 9.40 21.00 -0.06
N ILE A 191 9.68 19.70 -0.18
CA ILE A 191 10.79 19.19 -0.98
C ILE A 191 10.29 18.85 -2.38
N ALA A 192 10.90 19.51 -3.38
CA ALA A 192 10.66 19.24 -4.79
C ALA A 192 11.73 18.30 -5.41
N ASN A 193 12.96 18.34 -4.92
CA ASN A 193 14.08 17.57 -5.46
C ASN A 193 14.58 16.54 -4.47
N PHE A 194 14.51 15.27 -4.86
CA PHE A 194 15.02 14.13 -4.09
C PHE A 194 16.47 13.84 -4.48
N PRO A 195 17.31 13.39 -3.54
CA PRO A 195 18.65 12.92 -3.87
C PRO A 195 18.61 11.74 -4.84
N ASP A 196 19.58 11.69 -5.76
CA ASP A 196 19.64 10.66 -6.82
C ASP A 196 20.04 9.26 -6.33
N THR A 197 20.54 9.14 -5.09
CA THR A 197 21.01 7.87 -4.52
C THR A 197 20.26 7.48 -3.26
N ILE A 198 20.02 6.18 -3.11
CA ILE A 198 19.28 5.60 -1.98
C ILE A 198 19.94 5.97 -0.64
N ASP A 199 21.27 5.90 -0.52
CA ASP A 199 22.00 6.29 0.69
C ASP A 199 21.74 7.74 1.13
N LYS A 200 21.64 8.67 0.16
CA LYS A 200 21.36 10.07 0.43
C LYS A 200 19.89 10.26 0.81
N GLN A 201 18.98 9.53 0.16
CA GLN A 201 17.55 9.52 0.52
C GLN A 201 17.34 8.99 1.95
N ILE A 202 18.00 7.90 2.33
CA ILE A 202 17.95 7.34 3.69
C ILE A 202 18.52 8.34 4.70
N SER A 203 19.63 8.99 4.37
CA SER A 203 20.25 10.00 5.24
C SER A 203 19.33 11.20 5.48
N LEU A 204 18.65 11.67 4.43
CA LEU A 204 17.65 12.74 4.53
C LEU A 204 16.45 12.31 5.38
N LEU A 205 15.92 11.11 5.16
CA LEU A 205 14.84 10.58 6.00
C LEU A 205 15.26 10.51 7.47
N LEU A 206 16.48 10.04 7.78
CA LEU A 206 16.99 10.00 9.14
C LEU A 206 17.11 11.38 9.77
N GLU A 207 17.43 12.42 9.01
CA GLU A 207 17.43 13.81 9.50
C GLU A 207 16.02 14.22 9.95
N TYR A 208 15.00 13.90 9.15
CA TYR A 208 13.60 14.11 9.53
C TYR A 208 13.20 13.30 10.77
N LEU A 209 13.57 12.03 10.87
CA LEU A 209 13.26 11.19 12.03
C LEU A 209 13.98 11.62 13.32
N LYS A 210 15.09 12.36 13.19
CA LYS A 210 15.78 13.02 14.32
C LYS A 210 15.08 14.31 14.73
N ASN A 211 14.59 15.10 13.78
CA ASN A 211 13.99 16.41 14.04
C ASN A 211 12.50 16.34 14.41
N HIS A 212 11.81 15.29 13.96
CA HIS A 212 10.40 15.02 14.23
C HIS A 212 10.22 13.67 14.91
N ARG A 213 9.22 13.59 15.79
CA ARG A 213 8.81 12.34 16.42
C ARG A 213 7.75 11.65 15.56
N CYS A 214 8.17 10.64 14.80
CA CYS A 214 7.33 9.90 13.88
C CYS A 214 7.08 8.47 14.36
N LEU A 215 5.86 7.97 14.16
CA LEU A 215 5.53 6.54 14.22
C LEU A 215 5.34 6.06 12.79
N LEU A 216 6.27 5.23 12.31
CA LEU A 216 6.22 4.62 10.99
C LEU A 216 5.79 3.17 11.12
N ILE A 217 4.86 2.72 10.29
CA ILE A 217 4.36 1.34 10.30
C ILE A 217 4.51 0.76 8.91
N LEU A 218 5.25 -0.34 8.79
CA LEU A 218 5.35 -1.11 7.55
C LEU A 218 4.70 -2.48 7.76
N ASP A 219 3.59 -2.71 7.06
CA ASP A 219 2.80 -3.93 7.15
C ASP A 219 3.24 -4.95 6.09
N ASN A 220 3.12 -6.25 6.38
CA ASN A 220 3.45 -7.36 5.48
C ASN A 220 4.92 -7.40 5.02
N VAL A 221 5.87 -7.27 5.94
CA VAL A 221 7.30 -7.31 5.61
C VAL A 221 7.72 -8.66 5.01
N GLU A 222 6.98 -9.75 5.22
CA GLU A 222 7.24 -11.03 4.53
C GLU A 222 7.26 -10.92 3.00
N SER A 223 6.54 -9.96 2.41
CA SER A 223 6.46 -9.78 0.95
C SER A 223 7.79 -9.38 0.32
N ILE A 224 8.69 -8.73 1.07
CA ILE A 224 10.04 -8.35 0.60
C ILE A 224 11.10 -9.41 0.92
N LEU A 225 10.74 -10.50 1.59
CA LEU A 225 11.64 -11.59 1.98
C LEU A 225 11.62 -12.74 0.96
N ALA A 226 12.75 -13.41 0.81
CA ALA A 226 12.91 -14.56 -0.05
C ALA A 226 12.14 -15.77 0.52
N PRO A 227 11.38 -16.51 -0.31
CA PRO A 227 10.63 -17.67 0.15
C PRO A 227 11.55 -18.88 0.41
N GLY A 228 11.07 -19.84 1.20
CA GLY A 228 11.70 -21.15 1.37
C GLY A 228 12.93 -21.16 2.27
N ASP A 229 13.97 -21.90 1.89
CA ASP A 229 15.18 -22.13 2.71
C ASP A 229 16.05 -20.86 2.93
N ALA A 230 15.70 -19.77 2.27
CA ALA A 230 16.30 -18.45 2.45
C ALA A 230 15.53 -17.55 3.45
N ALA A 231 14.67 -18.15 4.30
CA ALA A 231 13.85 -17.43 5.28
C ALA A 231 14.62 -16.33 6.03
N GLY A 232 13.98 -15.17 6.16
CA GLY A 232 14.57 -13.97 6.77
C GLY A 232 15.64 -13.24 5.95
N LYS A 233 15.95 -13.67 4.71
CA LYS A 233 16.76 -12.90 3.75
C LYS A 233 15.86 -12.09 2.82
N TYR A 234 16.36 -10.96 2.32
CA TYR A 234 15.64 -10.17 1.32
C TYR A 234 15.64 -10.85 -0.04
N ARG A 235 14.61 -10.56 -0.84
CA ARG A 235 14.66 -10.84 -2.28
C ARG A 235 15.75 -10.00 -2.94
N PRO A 236 16.37 -10.44 -4.05
CA PRO A 236 17.40 -9.68 -4.75
C PRO A 236 16.95 -8.26 -5.13
N GLU A 237 15.71 -8.10 -5.59
CA GLU A 237 15.12 -6.81 -5.94
C GLU A 237 14.75 -5.94 -4.72
N CYS A 238 14.87 -6.47 -3.50
CA CYS A 238 14.48 -5.83 -2.24
C CYS A 238 15.67 -5.63 -1.28
N GLU A 239 16.91 -5.85 -1.70
CA GLU A 239 18.08 -5.72 -0.82
C GLU A 239 18.20 -4.32 -0.20
N ASP A 240 17.74 -3.28 -0.90
CA ASP A 240 17.75 -1.90 -0.42
C ASP A 240 16.87 -1.67 0.82
N TYR A 241 15.83 -2.48 1.02
CA TYR A 241 15.06 -2.48 2.27
C TYR A 241 15.95 -2.85 3.47
N GLY A 242 16.93 -3.73 3.27
CA GLY A 242 17.89 -4.08 4.30
C GLY A 242 18.71 -2.89 4.78
N GLN A 243 19.05 -1.97 3.88
CA GLN A 243 19.84 -0.80 4.21
C GLN A 243 19.08 0.17 5.12
N ILE A 244 17.85 0.55 4.74
CA ILE A 244 17.03 1.49 5.51
C ILE A 244 16.66 0.90 6.89
N LEU A 245 16.22 -0.36 6.94
CA LEU A 245 15.82 -1.00 8.20
C LEU A 245 17.01 -1.08 9.16
N SER A 246 18.21 -1.43 8.66
CA SER A 246 19.43 -1.44 9.49
C SER A 246 19.80 -0.04 9.97
N LYS A 247 19.68 0.98 9.11
CA LYS A 247 20.02 2.36 9.43
C LYS A 247 19.09 2.95 10.50
N ILE A 248 17.78 2.76 10.38
CA ILE A 248 16.79 3.14 11.41
C ILE A 248 17.07 2.38 12.71
N ALA A 249 17.34 1.08 12.63
CA ALA A 249 17.65 0.26 13.80
C ALA A 249 18.93 0.69 14.54
N SER A 250 19.93 1.25 13.85
CA SER A 250 21.26 1.55 14.40
C SER A 250 21.49 3.04 14.70
N VAL A 251 20.94 3.97 13.95
CA VAL A 251 21.18 5.42 14.09
C VAL A 251 20.28 6.02 15.19
N PRO A 252 20.78 6.84 16.11
CA PRO A 252 19.93 7.50 17.11
C PRO A 252 18.94 8.50 16.48
N HIS A 253 17.67 8.37 16.84
CA HIS A 253 16.57 9.27 16.46
C HIS A 253 15.43 9.17 17.50
N GLN A 254 14.47 10.09 17.45
CA GLN A 254 13.35 10.13 18.41
C GLN A 254 12.07 9.41 17.92
N SER A 255 12.09 8.95 16.67
CA SER A 255 11.00 8.21 16.02
C SER A 255 11.01 6.70 16.33
N CYS A 256 9.92 6.00 15.98
CA CYS A 256 9.80 4.55 16.09
C CYS A 256 9.30 3.96 14.76
N LEU A 257 9.91 2.86 14.32
CA LEU A 257 9.47 2.03 13.20
C LEU A 257 8.87 0.74 13.73
N LEU A 258 7.61 0.50 13.40
CA LEU A 258 6.87 -0.73 13.70
C LEU A 258 6.76 -1.57 12.43
N LEU A 259 7.13 -2.84 12.52
CA LEU A 259 7.04 -3.80 11.42
C LEU A 259 6.05 -4.90 11.79
N THR A 260 5.27 -5.36 10.83
CA THR A 260 4.56 -6.65 10.95
C THR A 260 5.19 -7.65 9.98
N SER A 261 5.37 -8.89 10.44
CA SER A 261 5.94 -9.95 9.62
C SER A 261 5.50 -11.33 10.10
N ARG A 262 5.53 -12.32 9.20
CA ARG A 262 5.42 -13.75 9.56
C ARG A 262 6.76 -14.39 9.91
N GLU A 263 7.85 -13.74 9.52
CA GLU A 263 9.21 -14.25 9.66
C GLU A 263 10.11 -13.21 10.32
N ARG A 264 11.14 -13.68 11.03
CA ARG A 264 12.19 -12.80 11.54
C ARG A 264 13.14 -12.39 10.41
N ILE A 265 13.64 -11.16 10.48
CA ILE A 265 14.54 -10.60 9.48
C ILE A 265 15.99 -10.71 9.98
N ASN A 266 16.83 -11.44 9.27
CA ASN A 266 18.14 -11.92 9.76
C ASN A 266 19.11 -10.79 10.19
N ASN A 267 19.18 -9.69 9.42
CA ASN A 267 20.05 -8.54 9.74
C ASN A 267 19.53 -7.75 10.95
N ILE A 268 18.21 -7.59 11.10
CA ILE A 268 17.60 -6.87 12.21
C ILE A 268 17.64 -7.69 13.51
N GLU A 269 17.48 -9.00 13.42
CA GLU A 269 17.55 -9.90 14.58
C GLU A 269 18.89 -9.77 15.33
N ARG A 270 20.01 -9.64 14.62
CA ARG A 270 21.34 -9.41 15.20
C ARG A 270 21.42 -8.12 16.04
N LEU A 271 20.60 -7.13 15.72
CA LEU A 271 20.53 -5.85 16.43
C LEU A 271 19.59 -5.88 17.64
N SER A 272 18.80 -6.95 17.80
CA SER A 272 17.83 -7.11 18.88
C SER A 272 18.43 -7.56 20.21
N GLY A 273 17.66 -7.38 21.28
CA GLY A 273 17.98 -7.80 22.64
C GLY A 273 16.86 -7.41 23.61
N LYS A 274 16.99 -7.68 24.91
CA LYS A 274 16.01 -7.28 25.94
C LYS A 274 16.15 -5.83 26.42
N ARG A 275 17.32 -5.22 26.23
CA ARG A 275 17.64 -3.82 26.64
C ARG A 275 18.17 -2.96 25.50
N LYS A 276 18.06 -3.46 24.26
CA LYS A 276 18.50 -2.74 23.05
C LYS A 276 17.37 -1.82 22.54
N PRO A 277 17.60 -0.96 21.55
CA PRO A 277 16.50 -0.19 20.95
C PRO A 277 15.74 -0.97 19.86
N VAL A 278 16.08 -2.24 19.64
CA VAL A 278 15.40 -3.13 18.69
C VAL A 278 14.75 -4.29 19.45
N ARG A 279 13.45 -4.51 19.24
CA ARG A 279 12.65 -5.57 19.91
C ARG A 279 11.86 -6.39 18.89
N PHE A 280 11.63 -7.65 19.24
CA PHE A 280 10.71 -8.54 18.55
C PHE A 280 9.62 -8.94 19.53
N LEU A 281 8.36 -8.71 19.18
CA LEU A 281 7.21 -9.24 19.91
C LEU A 281 6.66 -10.43 19.13
N GLU A 282 6.65 -11.60 19.76
CA GLU A 282 6.01 -12.77 19.18
C GLU A 282 4.55 -12.82 19.61
N LEU A 283 3.65 -12.93 18.63
CA LEU A 283 2.23 -13.12 18.90
C LEU A 283 1.90 -14.60 19.01
N ALA A 284 1.19 -14.92 20.10
CA ALA A 284 0.49 -16.18 20.28
C ALA A 284 -0.97 -16.03 19.84
N GLY A 285 -1.62 -17.17 19.59
CA GLY A 285 -3.06 -17.22 19.40
C GLY A 285 -3.81 -16.65 20.60
N LEU A 286 -5.03 -16.19 20.34
CA LEU A 286 -5.95 -15.71 21.36
C LEU A 286 -6.25 -16.81 22.38
N ASN A 287 -6.41 -16.41 23.64
CA ASN A 287 -6.89 -17.33 24.66
C ASN A 287 -8.40 -17.61 24.50
N PRO A 288 -8.98 -18.61 25.19
CA PRO A 288 -10.40 -18.94 25.03
C PRO A 288 -11.39 -17.79 25.28
N VAL A 289 -11.09 -16.90 26.23
CA VAL A 289 -11.95 -15.74 26.54
C VAL A 289 -11.90 -14.73 25.39
N GLU A 290 -10.71 -14.41 24.90
CA GLU A 290 -10.52 -13.51 23.76
C GLU A 290 -11.07 -14.09 22.46
N GLY A 291 -10.90 -15.41 22.25
CA GLY A 291 -11.42 -16.10 21.07
C GLY A 291 -12.95 -16.15 21.03
N ARG A 292 -13.60 -16.27 22.19
CA ARG A 292 -15.06 -16.17 22.30
C ARG A 292 -15.59 -14.79 21.93
N ALA A 293 -14.85 -13.72 22.24
CA ALA A 293 -15.30 -12.36 21.93
C ALA A 293 -15.49 -12.11 20.42
N ILE A 294 -14.75 -12.83 19.56
CA ILE A 294 -14.95 -12.81 18.10
C ILE A 294 -16.35 -13.33 17.73
N PHE A 295 -16.78 -14.41 18.38
CA PHE A 295 -18.10 -15.00 18.13
C PHE A 295 -19.22 -14.08 18.60
N ASP A 296 -19.04 -13.43 19.75
CA ASP A 296 -20.05 -12.52 20.32
C ASP A 296 -20.37 -11.33 19.37
N GLU A 297 -19.46 -10.92 18.49
CA GLU A 297 -19.73 -9.91 17.45
C GLU A 297 -20.56 -10.46 16.28
N ILE A 298 -20.37 -11.72 15.93
CA ILE A 298 -20.94 -12.34 14.73
C ILE A 298 -22.39 -12.79 14.98
N GLY A 299 -22.71 -13.20 16.20
CA GLY A 299 -24.05 -13.57 16.60
C GLY A 299 -24.13 -14.33 17.91
N ASP A 300 -25.31 -14.88 18.18
CA ASP A 300 -25.56 -15.67 19.39
C ASP A 300 -25.13 -17.13 19.18
N PHE A 301 -24.31 -17.65 20.10
CA PHE A 301 -23.83 -19.03 20.08
C PHE A 301 -24.08 -19.72 21.43
N VAL A 302 -24.37 -21.01 21.38
CA VAL A 302 -24.65 -21.85 22.56
C VAL A 302 -23.54 -22.87 22.73
N ALA A 303 -22.82 -22.79 23.86
CA ALA A 303 -21.77 -23.74 24.23
C ALA A 303 -21.43 -23.65 25.73
N THR A 304 -20.88 -24.73 26.27
CA THR A 304 -20.23 -24.77 27.59
C THR A 304 -18.81 -24.19 27.54
N ASP A 305 -18.24 -23.82 28.69
CA ASP A 305 -16.87 -23.29 28.76
C ASP A 305 -15.82 -24.30 28.24
N GLU A 306 -16.06 -25.60 28.44
CA GLU A 306 -15.16 -26.65 27.96
C GLU A 306 -15.22 -26.82 26.42
N GLU A 307 -16.39 -26.62 25.82
CA GLU A 307 -16.56 -26.63 24.36
C GLU A 307 -15.91 -25.41 23.72
N TRP A 308 -16.05 -24.22 24.32
CA TRP A 308 -15.33 -23.01 23.90
C TRP A 308 -13.82 -23.21 23.93
N LYS A 309 -13.31 -23.77 25.04
CA LYS A 309 -11.90 -24.07 25.19
C LYS A 309 -11.40 -25.03 24.10
N LYS A 310 -12.12 -26.13 23.86
CA LYS A 310 -11.79 -27.09 22.79
C LYS A 310 -11.76 -26.43 21.42
N LEU A 311 -12.74 -25.59 21.09
CA LEU A 311 -12.82 -24.90 19.81
C LEU A 311 -11.64 -23.95 19.60
N VAL A 312 -11.33 -23.12 20.60
CA VAL A 312 -10.25 -22.13 20.52
C VAL A 312 -8.87 -22.78 20.50
N GLU A 313 -8.65 -23.80 21.35
CA GLU A 313 -7.41 -24.59 21.34
C GLU A 313 -7.21 -25.30 20.03
N PHE A 314 -8.29 -25.84 19.44
CA PHE A 314 -8.21 -26.49 18.14
C PHE A 314 -7.74 -25.52 17.05
N TYR A 315 -8.31 -24.32 16.97
CA TYR A 315 -7.85 -23.31 16.00
C TYR A 315 -6.57 -22.57 16.44
N ASN A 316 -5.91 -23.03 17.50
CA ASN A 316 -4.74 -22.39 18.13
C ASN A 316 -4.94 -20.88 18.35
N GLY A 317 -6.16 -20.45 18.68
CA GLY A 317 -6.48 -19.05 18.89
C GLY A 317 -6.28 -18.14 17.68
N ASN A 318 -6.28 -18.67 16.45
CA ASN A 318 -6.13 -17.86 15.25
C ASN A 318 -7.42 -17.04 15.00
N PRO A 319 -7.35 -15.68 15.02
CA PRO A 319 -8.54 -14.84 14.88
C PRO A 319 -9.32 -15.09 13.59
N LEU A 320 -8.64 -15.21 12.45
CA LEU A 320 -9.30 -15.46 11.15
C LEU A 320 -9.95 -16.84 11.12
N ALA A 321 -9.27 -17.87 11.63
CA ALA A 321 -9.86 -19.21 11.67
C ALA A 321 -11.08 -19.28 12.59
N LEU A 322 -11.05 -18.57 13.72
CA LEU A 322 -12.18 -18.44 14.64
C LEU A 322 -13.33 -17.67 14.01
N GLU A 323 -13.04 -16.58 13.30
CA GLU A 323 -14.04 -15.79 12.57
C GLU A 323 -14.71 -16.62 11.47
N LEU A 324 -13.94 -17.35 10.66
CA LEU A 324 -14.47 -18.28 9.65
C LEU A 324 -15.32 -19.38 10.30
N ALA A 325 -14.81 -20.01 11.36
CA ALA A 325 -15.55 -21.02 12.11
C ALA A 325 -16.87 -20.49 12.68
N ALA A 326 -16.89 -19.25 13.17
CA ALA A 326 -18.11 -18.61 13.67
C ALA A 326 -19.15 -18.43 12.56
N HIS A 327 -18.74 -17.95 11.38
CA HIS A 327 -19.63 -17.84 10.23
C HIS A 327 -20.18 -19.20 9.78
N HIS A 328 -19.38 -20.27 9.91
CA HIS A 328 -19.82 -21.63 9.63
C HIS A 328 -20.83 -22.17 10.66
N ILE A 329 -20.52 -22.04 11.96
CA ILE A 329 -21.37 -22.55 13.06
C ILE A 329 -22.73 -21.83 13.09
N LYS A 330 -22.79 -20.58 12.63
CA LYS A 330 -24.05 -19.82 12.51
C LYS A 330 -25.07 -20.50 11.60
N GLU A 331 -24.65 -21.35 10.67
CA GLU A 331 -25.56 -22.16 9.85
C GLU A 331 -26.21 -23.33 10.62
N TYR A 332 -25.65 -23.71 11.78
CA TYR A 332 -26.09 -24.78 12.67
C TYR A 332 -26.72 -24.24 13.96
N PRO A 333 -27.84 -23.50 13.87
CA PRO A 333 -28.42 -22.68 14.95
C PRO A 333 -27.49 -22.05 16.00
N GLY A 334 -26.20 -21.79 15.68
CA GLY A 334 -25.21 -21.33 16.64
C GLY A 334 -24.77 -22.37 17.70
N ASN A 335 -25.09 -23.66 17.54
CA ASN A 335 -24.80 -24.69 18.54
C ASN A 335 -23.40 -25.31 18.34
N ILE A 336 -22.46 -24.94 19.21
CA ILE A 336 -21.07 -25.41 19.13
C ILE A 336 -20.95 -26.88 19.51
N ALA A 337 -21.77 -27.37 20.45
CA ALA A 337 -21.77 -28.78 20.83
C ALA A 337 -22.16 -29.67 19.65
N GLU A 338 -23.18 -29.26 18.89
CA GLU A 338 -23.61 -29.95 17.68
C GLU A 338 -22.54 -29.89 16.58
N PHE A 339 -21.90 -28.73 16.40
CA PHE A 339 -20.76 -28.59 15.49
C PHE A 339 -19.60 -29.53 15.85
N LEU A 340 -19.25 -29.63 17.13
CA LEU A 340 -18.16 -30.50 17.60
C LEU A 340 -18.51 -32.01 17.55
N THR A 341 -19.79 -32.38 17.55
CA THR A 341 -20.25 -33.78 17.64
C THR A 341 -20.79 -34.37 16.34
N GLN A 342 -21.56 -33.60 15.57
CA GLN A 342 -22.23 -34.03 14.33
C GLN A 342 -21.56 -33.47 13.07
N GLY A 343 -20.89 -32.33 13.16
CA GLY A 343 -20.09 -31.79 12.07
C GLY A 343 -18.78 -32.54 11.94
N LYS A 344 -18.44 -33.05 10.76
CA LYS A 344 -17.04 -33.35 10.44
C LYS A 344 -16.54 -32.50 9.28
N PRO A 345 -15.28 -32.00 9.33
CA PRO A 345 -14.36 -32.02 10.46
C PRO A 345 -14.16 -30.65 11.09
N ILE A 346 -13.92 -30.63 12.39
CA ILE A 346 -13.05 -29.64 12.97
C ILE A 346 -11.75 -29.67 12.11
N PHE A 347 -11.50 -28.63 11.32
CA PHE A 347 -10.59 -28.67 10.18
C PHE A 347 -9.13 -28.80 10.61
N ALA A 348 -8.42 -29.85 10.17
CA ALA A 348 -7.08 -30.13 10.67
C ALA A 348 -6.09 -28.98 10.38
N ASP A 349 -6.41 -28.17 9.37
CA ASP A 349 -5.70 -26.96 9.02
C ASP A 349 -6.63 -25.85 8.48
N ILE A 350 -6.13 -24.62 8.40
CA ILE A 350 -6.94 -23.49 7.92
C ILE A 350 -7.23 -23.59 6.41
N ARG A 351 -6.47 -24.37 5.65
CA ARG A 351 -6.69 -24.54 4.21
C ARG A 351 -7.94 -25.36 3.96
N GLU A 352 -8.16 -26.44 4.71
CA GLU A 352 -9.40 -27.22 4.63
C GLU A 352 -10.63 -26.35 4.97
N LEU A 353 -10.52 -25.48 5.98
CA LEU A 353 -11.57 -24.52 6.33
C LEU A 353 -11.83 -23.55 5.16
N LEU A 354 -10.78 -22.98 4.57
CA LEU A 354 -10.90 -22.07 3.43
C LEU A 354 -11.49 -22.76 2.19
N ASP A 355 -11.09 -24.00 1.91
CA ASP A 355 -11.64 -24.84 0.84
C ASP A 355 -13.14 -25.03 1.02
N TRP A 356 -13.58 -25.37 2.23
CA TRP A 356 -14.99 -25.52 2.54
C TRP A 356 -15.80 -24.24 2.31
N HIS A 357 -15.30 -23.10 2.80
CA HIS A 357 -15.99 -21.82 2.59
C HIS A 357 -16.04 -21.45 1.11
N PHE A 358 -14.94 -21.66 0.38
CA PHE A 358 -14.84 -21.35 -1.04
C PHE A 358 -15.79 -22.18 -1.91
N GLU A 359 -15.91 -23.48 -1.65
CA GLU A 359 -16.77 -24.39 -2.42
C GLU A 359 -18.26 -24.04 -2.36
N ARG A 360 -18.71 -23.42 -1.26
CA ARG A 360 -20.10 -23.02 -1.03
C ARG A 360 -20.49 -21.68 -1.63
N LEU A 361 -19.51 -20.95 -2.16
CA LEU A 361 -19.78 -19.69 -2.84
C LEU A 361 -20.41 -19.97 -4.20
N SER A 362 -21.35 -19.09 -4.56
CA SER A 362 -21.85 -19.02 -5.93
C SER A 362 -20.76 -18.61 -6.91
N GLU A 363 -20.94 -18.91 -8.19
CA GLU A 363 -19.97 -18.54 -9.23
C GLU A 363 -19.76 -17.01 -9.32
N ASN A 364 -20.82 -16.23 -9.09
CA ASN A 364 -20.71 -14.76 -9.03
C ASN A 364 -19.86 -14.31 -7.83
N GLU A 365 -20.00 -14.96 -6.66
CA GLU A 365 -19.18 -14.65 -5.48
C GLU A 365 -17.71 -15.02 -5.70
N LYS A 366 -17.44 -16.17 -6.34
CA LYS A 366 -16.08 -16.59 -6.72
C LYS A 366 -15.44 -15.63 -7.72
N GLU A 367 -16.18 -15.18 -8.74
CA GLU A 367 -15.71 -14.16 -9.69
C GLU A 367 -15.24 -12.89 -8.97
N ILE A 368 -16.01 -12.40 -8.00
CA ILE A 368 -15.61 -11.22 -7.22
C ILE A 368 -14.37 -11.48 -6.37
N LEU A 369 -14.27 -12.65 -5.72
CA LEU A 369 -13.08 -13.00 -4.93
C LEU A 369 -11.81 -13.03 -5.78
N TYR A 370 -11.87 -13.62 -6.98
CA TYR A 370 -10.72 -13.64 -7.88
C TYR A 370 -10.30 -12.24 -8.28
N TRP A 371 -11.24 -11.35 -8.62
CA TRP A 371 -10.92 -9.96 -8.89
C TRP A 371 -10.26 -9.25 -7.71
N LEU A 372 -10.81 -9.38 -6.50
CA LEU A 372 -10.20 -8.78 -5.30
C LEU A 372 -8.76 -9.29 -5.08
N ALA A 373 -8.52 -10.58 -5.31
CA ALA A 373 -7.19 -11.17 -5.21
C ALA A 373 -6.23 -10.72 -6.33
N ILE A 374 -6.72 -10.41 -7.53
CA ILE A 374 -5.91 -9.88 -8.65
C ILE A 374 -5.49 -8.44 -8.40
N HIS A 375 -6.42 -7.60 -7.91
CA HIS A 375 -6.15 -6.19 -7.61
C HIS A 375 -5.13 -6.02 -6.47
N ARG A 376 -5.25 -6.84 -5.41
CA ARG A 376 -4.33 -6.86 -4.24
C ARG A 376 -4.21 -5.55 -3.46
N GLU A 377 -5.00 -4.55 -3.81
CA GLU A 377 -5.14 -3.27 -3.14
C GLU A 377 -6.63 -2.97 -3.00
N PRO A 378 -7.02 -2.13 -2.03
CA PRO A 378 -8.42 -1.73 -1.89
C PRO A 378 -8.98 -1.16 -3.19
N ILE A 379 -10.08 -1.74 -3.66
CA ILE A 379 -10.73 -1.34 -4.91
C ILE A 379 -12.15 -0.82 -4.69
N SER A 380 -12.50 0.24 -5.43
CA SER A 380 -13.86 0.76 -5.45
C SER A 380 -14.81 -0.11 -6.27
N ILE A 381 -16.09 -0.11 -5.91
CA ILE A 381 -17.15 -0.81 -6.66
C ILE A 381 -17.16 -0.38 -8.14
N THR A 382 -16.87 0.90 -8.43
CA THR A 382 -16.87 1.43 -9.81
C THR A 382 -15.77 0.80 -10.66
N ASN A 383 -14.56 0.71 -10.12
CA ASN A 383 -13.44 0.11 -10.84
C ASN A 383 -13.66 -1.40 -10.99
N LEU A 384 -14.09 -2.08 -9.92
CA LEU A 384 -14.40 -3.50 -9.96
C LEU A 384 -15.50 -3.83 -10.97
N LYS A 385 -16.53 -2.96 -11.09
CA LYS A 385 -17.58 -3.09 -12.10
C LYS A 385 -17.05 -3.01 -13.53
N SER A 386 -15.96 -2.27 -13.77
CA SER A 386 -15.36 -2.13 -15.11
C SER A 386 -14.57 -3.37 -15.55
N ASP A 387 -14.17 -4.21 -14.61
CA ASP A 387 -13.42 -5.44 -14.87
C ASP A 387 -14.35 -6.62 -15.23
N ILE A 388 -15.56 -6.64 -14.66
CA ILE A 388 -16.58 -7.67 -14.88
C ILE A 388 -17.13 -7.60 -16.31
N LEU A 389 -17.18 -8.74 -17.01
CA LEU A 389 -17.59 -8.81 -18.41
C LEU A 389 -19.10 -8.70 -18.62
N THR A 390 -19.90 -9.37 -17.79
CA THR A 390 -21.34 -9.49 -18.03
C THR A 390 -22.13 -8.36 -17.38
N LYS A 391 -23.07 -7.79 -18.13
CA LYS A 391 -23.92 -6.69 -17.63
C LYS A 391 -24.76 -7.11 -16.41
N THR A 392 -25.21 -8.36 -16.38
CA THR A 392 -25.96 -8.92 -15.25
C THR A 392 -25.12 -8.99 -13.97
N ALA A 393 -23.87 -9.47 -14.03
CA ALA A 393 -22.99 -9.51 -12.87
C ALA A 393 -22.60 -8.08 -12.42
N GLN A 394 -22.35 -7.18 -13.39
CA GLN A 394 -22.11 -5.76 -13.15
C GLN A 394 -23.25 -5.07 -12.36
N ASP A 395 -24.51 -5.37 -12.70
CA ASP A 395 -25.66 -4.75 -12.04
C ASP A 395 -25.96 -5.38 -10.67
N ASN A 396 -25.63 -6.67 -10.48
CA ASN A 396 -25.78 -7.38 -9.20
C ASN A 396 -24.58 -7.23 -8.23
N LEU A 397 -23.48 -6.59 -8.65
CA LEU A 397 -22.22 -6.52 -7.90
C LEU A 397 -22.39 -6.10 -6.42
N SER A 398 -23.22 -5.10 -6.16
CA SER A 398 -23.46 -4.63 -4.77
C SER A 398 -24.16 -5.69 -3.91
N GLN A 399 -25.08 -6.47 -4.49
CA GLN A 399 -25.73 -7.56 -3.78
C GLN A 399 -24.77 -8.74 -3.58
N THR A 400 -23.96 -9.07 -4.59
CA THR A 400 -22.94 -10.12 -4.50
C THR A 400 -21.91 -9.79 -3.42
N LEU A 401 -21.41 -8.56 -3.35
CA LEU A 401 -20.48 -8.12 -2.30
C LEU A 401 -21.10 -8.21 -0.90
N ARG A 402 -22.38 -7.85 -0.74
CA ARG A 402 -23.08 -7.99 0.55
C ARG A 402 -23.22 -9.46 0.96
N SER A 403 -23.59 -10.33 0.00
CA SER A 403 -23.69 -11.77 0.24
C SER A 403 -22.33 -12.36 0.64
N LEU A 404 -21.27 -11.95 -0.06
CA LEU A 404 -19.91 -12.39 0.22
C LEU A 404 -19.43 -11.94 1.60
N GLN A 405 -19.75 -10.72 2.03
CA GLN A 405 -19.42 -10.19 3.36
C GLN A 405 -20.02 -10.96 4.51
N ILE A 406 -21.16 -11.62 4.29
CA ILE A 406 -21.81 -12.44 5.32
C ILE A 406 -21.09 -13.78 5.47
N LYS A 407 -20.36 -14.24 4.44
CA LYS A 407 -19.75 -15.57 4.39
C LYS A 407 -18.24 -15.55 4.62
N LEU A 408 -17.60 -14.43 4.29
CA LEU A 408 -16.15 -14.24 4.37
C LEU A 408 -15.82 -12.83 4.88
N PRO A 409 -14.76 -12.71 5.70
CA PRO A 409 -14.36 -11.43 6.24
C PRO A 409 -13.66 -10.59 5.17
N LEU A 410 -14.39 -9.62 4.60
CA LEU A 410 -13.86 -8.64 3.66
C LEU A 410 -13.45 -7.37 4.41
N GLU A 411 -12.25 -6.87 4.14
CA GLU A 411 -11.77 -5.62 4.68
C GLU A 411 -12.29 -4.43 3.86
N LYS A 412 -12.46 -3.29 4.53
CA LYS A 412 -12.86 -2.02 3.92
C LYS A 412 -11.85 -0.94 4.23
N SER A 413 -11.72 0.04 3.35
CA SER A 413 -11.04 1.29 3.67
C SER A 413 -11.79 2.06 4.77
N GLN A 414 -11.10 3.00 5.43
CA GLN A 414 -11.68 3.86 6.48
C GLN A 414 -12.92 4.66 6.02
N ASP A 415 -13.02 4.98 4.72
CA ASP A 415 -14.19 5.67 4.17
C ASP A 415 -15.29 4.72 3.67
N GLY A 416 -15.09 3.40 3.82
CA GLY A 416 -16.03 2.35 3.43
C GLY A 416 -16.24 2.18 1.91
N LYS A 417 -15.46 2.89 1.07
CA LYS A 417 -15.66 2.90 -0.39
C LYS A 417 -14.85 1.85 -1.14
N TYR A 418 -13.76 1.40 -0.54
CA TYR A 418 -12.84 0.44 -1.14
C TYR A 418 -12.90 -0.87 -0.38
N PHE A 419 -12.76 -1.97 -1.10
CA PHE A 419 -12.88 -3.34 -0.60
C PHE A 419 -11.58 -4.08 -0.89
N THR A 420 -11.12 -4.90 0.05
CA THR A 420 -9.98 -5.80 -0.15
C THR A 420 -10.20 -7.10 0.61
N LEU A 421 -9.35 -8.07 0.32
CA LEU A 421 -9.26 -9.32 1.06
C LEU A 421 -8.15 -9.23 2.10
N GLN A 422 -8.32 -9.94 3.22
CA GLN A 422 -7.23 -10.15 4.16
C GLN A 422 -6.04 -10.83 3.44
N PRO A 423 -4.78 -10.54 3.80
CA PRO A 423 -3.61 -11.10 3.11
C PRO A 423 -3.60 -12.64 2.99
N VAL A 424 -4.10 -13.35 4.00
CA VAL A 424 -4.21 -14.82 3.98
C VAL A 424 -5.21 -15.29 2.91
N LEU A 425 -6.32 -14.59 2.74
CA LEU A 425 -7.31 -14.86 1.70
C LEU A 425 -6.77 -14.54 0.31
N ILE A 426 -6.01 -13.44 0.16
CA ILE A 426 -5.34 -13.10 -1.11
C ILE A 426 -4.44 -14.26 -1.57
N GLU A 427 -3.61 -14.78 -0.67
CA GLU A 427 -2.71 -15.90 -0.96
C GLU A 427 -3.48 -17.18 -1.35
N TYR A 428 -4.50 -17.53 -0.56
CA TYR A 428 -5.33 -18.70 -0.82
C TYR A 428 -6.06 -18.63 -2.18
N ILE A 429 -6.73 -17.51 -2.46
CA ILE A 429 -7.46 -17.31 -3.72
C ILE A 429 -6.51 -17.24 -4.91
N THR A 430 -5.32 -16.66 -4.73
CA THR A 430 -4.25 -16.66 -5.74
C THR A 430 -3.85 -18.09 -6.12
N GLU A 431 -3.64 -18.98 -5.15
CA GLU A 431 -3.28 -20.38 -5.43
C GLU A 431 -4.40 -21.13 -6.17
N LYS A 432 -5.66 -20.91 -5.77
CA LYS A 432 -6.83 -21.46 -6.48
C LYS A 432 -6.88 -20.96 -7.91
N LEU A 433 -6.70 -19.66 -8.13
CA LEU A 433 -6.69 -19.05 -9.46
C LEU A 433 -5.63 -19.71 -10.35
N ILE A 434 -4.38 -19.79 -9.88
CA ILE A 434 -3.28 -20.38 -10.63
C ILE A 434 -3.59 -21.84 -11.00
N THR A 435 -4.10 -22.61 -10.04
CA THR A 435 -4.41 -24.03 -10.23
C THR A 435 -5.52 -24.22 -11.25
N THR A 436 -6.62 -23.48 -11.11
CA THR A 436 -7.75 -23.53 -12.05
C THR A 436 -7.34 -23.07 -13.45
N VAL A 437 -6.62 -21.95 -13.58
CA VAL A 437 -6.16 -21.47 -14.90
C VAL A 437 -5.26 -22.49 -15.60
N CYS A 438 -4.37 -23.16 -14.87
CA CYS A 438 -3.54 -24.20 -15.47
C CYS A 438 -4.37 -25.38 -16.00
N GLN A 439 -5.36 -25.82 -15.23
CA GLN A 439 -6.29 -26.89 -15.63
C GLN A 439 -7.16 -26.48 -16.83
N GLU A 440 -7.61 -25.23 -16.87
CA GLU A 440 -8.40 -24.70 -17.99
C GLU A 440 -7.59 -24.67 -19.29
N ILE A 441 -6.32 -24.25 -19.24
CA ILE A 441 -5.44 -24.23 -20.42
C ILE A 441 -5.12 -25.66 -20.88
N GLU A 442 -4.89 -26.60 -19.96
CA GLU A 442 -4.67 -28.01 -20.27
C GLU A 442 -5.89 -28.65 -20.96
N THR A 443 -7.09 -28.37 -20.45
CA THR A 443 -8.35 -28.97 -20.95
C THR A 443 -8.99 -28.22 -22.11
N GLY A 444 -8.61 -26.96 -22.33
CA GLY A 444 -9.21 -26.05 -23.31
C GLY A 444 -10.54 -25.40 -22.87
N GLN A 445 -10.99 -25.62 -21.63
CA GLN A 445 -12.23 -25.04 -21.09
C GLN A 445 -11.94 -23.73 -20.35
N LEU A 446 -11.85 -22.63 -21.09
CA LEU A 446 -11.29 -21.35 -20.61
C LEU A 446 -12.35 -20.42 -19.98
N GLN A 447 -12.95 -20.80 -18.85
CA GLN A 447 -13.95 -19.95 -18.19
C GLN A 447 -13.30 -18.85 -17.33
N LEU A 448 -12.55 -19.24 -16.30
CA LEU A 448 -11.86 -18.34 -15.40
C LEU A 448 -10.79 -17.52 -16.14
N PHE A 449 -10.04 -18.16 -17.03
CA PHE A 449 -9.01 -17.55 -17.86
C PHE A 449 -9.58 -16.54 -18.87
N ASN A 450 -10.85 -16.65 -19.25
CA ASN A 450 -11.53 -15.65 -20.05
C ASN A 450 -12.16 -14.54 -19.21
N ASN A 451 -12.61 -14.83 -17.99
CA ASN A 451 -13.34 -13.88 -17.15
C ASN A 451 -12.44 -12.93 -16.35
N HIS A 452 -11.15 -13.25 -16.19
CA HIS A 452 -10.22 -12.48 -15.35
C HIS A 452 -8.94 -12.13 -16.09
N ALA A 453 -8.43 -10.91 -15.86
CA ALA A 453 -7.11 -10.52 -16.32
C ALA A 453 -6.05 -11.03 -15.32
N LEU A 454 -5.01 -11.71 -15.80
CA LEU A 454 -3.89 -12.12 -14.94
C LEU A 454 -2.93 -10.96 -14.60
N LEU A 455 -3.02 -9.87 -15.36
CA LEU A 455 -2.17 -8.70 -15.27
C LEU A 455 -3.00 -7.48 -15.65
N GLN A 456 -2.80 -6.36 -14.95
CA GLN A 456 -3.48 -5.10 -15.25
C GLN A 456 -2.49 -4.13 -15.89
N ALA A 457 -2.63 -3.90 -17.19
CA ALA A 457 -1.65 -3.12 -17.94
C ALA A 457 -1.54 -1.68 -17.42
N GLN A 458 -2.66 -1.09 -16.99
CA GLN A 458 -2.75 0.28 -16.46
C GLN A 458 -2.29 0.44 -15.00
N ALA A 459 -1.97 -0.66 -14.30
CA ALA A 459 -1.44 -0.58 -12.94
C ALA A 459 -0.03 0.03 -12.92
N LYS A 460 0.38 0.56 -11.76
CA LYS A 460 1.76 1.02 -11.55
C LYS A 460 2.75 -0.10 -11.86
N ASP A 461 3.95 0.27 -12.33
CA ASP A 461 4.97 -0.70 -12.77
C ASP A 461 5.30 -1.76 -11.72
N TYR A 462 5.44 -1.38 -10.44
CA TYR A 462 5.74 -2.35 -9.38
C TYR A 462 4.57 -3.30 -9.09
N ILE A 463 3.32 -2.83 -9.18
CA ILE A 463 2.12 -3.67 -9.01
C ILE A 463 2.09 -4.70 -10.13
N ARG A 464 2.28 -4.25 -11.37
CA ARG A 464 2.31 -5.11 -12.56
C ARG A 464 3.44 -6.14 -12.48
N ASN A 465 4.63 -5.74 -12.03
CA ASN A 465 5.74 -6.66 -11.81
C ASN A 465 5.40 -7.70 -10.73
N THR A 466 4.75 -7.30 -9.65
CA THR A 466 4.26 -8.21 -8.60
C THR A 466 3.20 -9.18 -9.14
N GLN A 467 2.24 -8.71 -9.94
CA GLN A 467 1.25 -9.56 -10.61
C GLN A 467 1.92 -10.55 -11.55
N SER A 468 2.91 -10.12 -12.34
CA SER A 468 3.69 -11.01 -13.20
C SER A 468 4.40 -12.10 -12.38
N ARG A 469 5.02 -11.74 -11.26
CA ARG A 469 5.72 -12.69 -10.38
C ARG A 469 4.78 -13.68 -9.68
N ILE A 470 3.56 -13.28 -9.37
CA ILE A 470 2.64 -14.08 -8.54
C ILE A 470 1.62 -14.86 -9.39
N PHE A 471 1.25 -14.36 -10.57
CA PHE A 471 0.35 -15.06 -11.48
C PHE A 471 1.09 -15.65 -12.69
N ILE A 472 1.72 -14.80 -13.49
CA ILE A 472 2.28 -15.19 -14.80
C ILE A 472 3.43 -16.20 -14.65
N GLU A 473 4.39 -15.94 -13.77
CA GLU A 473 5.55 -16.82 -13.55
C GLU A 473 5.13 -18.22 -13.04
N PRO A 474 4.30 -18.37 -11.99
CA PRO A 474 3.87 -19.69 -11.52
C PRO A 474 3.00 -20.45 -12.52
N ILE A 475 2.10 -19.76 -13.22
CA ILE A 475 1.26 -20.37 -14.27
C ILE A 475 2.17 -20.88 -15.39
N THR A 476 3.09 -20.05 -15.88
CA THR A 476 4.02 -20.43 -16.94
C THR A 476 4.88 -21.64 -16.53
N ARG A 477 5.42 -21.63 -15.31
CA ARG A 477 6.22 -22.76 -14.79
C ARG A 477 5.41 -24.06 -14.78
N ARG A 478 4.22 -24.04 -14.19
CA ARG A 478 3.34 -25.23 -14.12
C ARG A 478 2.91 -25.71 -15.51
N LEU A 479 2.61 -24.79 -16.42
CA LEU A 479 2.25 -25.15 -17.79
C LEU A 479 3.43 -25.75 -18.56
N ILE A 480 4.65 -25.25 -18.38
CA ILE A 480 5.85 -25.88 -18.97
C ILE A 480 6.03 -27.29 -18.42
N ASP A 481 5.78 -27.53 -17.13
CA ASP A 481 5.83 -28.87 -16.54
C ASP A 481 4.77 -29.81 -17.15
N ILE A 482 3.55 -29.32 -17.43
CA ILE A 482 2.47 -30.07 -18.08
C ILE A 482 2.80 -30.37 -19.56
N PHE A 483 3.13 -29.34 -20.33
CA PHE A 483 3.39 -29.42 -21.78
C PHE A 483 4.82 -29.85 -22.13
N GLN A 484 5.66 -30.13 -21.12
CA GLN A 484 7.07 -30.57 -21.18
C GLN A 484 8.07 -29.55 -21.75
N THR A 485 7.67 -28.68 -22.67
CA THR A 485 8.54 -27.68 -23.29
C THR A 485 7.83 -26.35 -23.51
N GLN A 486 8.59 -25.26 -23.52
CA GLN A 486 8.08 -23.92 -23.87
C GLN A 486 7.44 -23.91 -25.27
N GLN A 487 8.04 -24.58 -26.27
CA GLN A 487 7.50 -24.61 -27.63
C GLN A 487 6.13 -25.30 -27.69
N ASN A 488 5.93 -26.40 -26.96
CA ASN A 488 4.65 -27.10 -26.91
C ASN A 488 3.56 -26.24 -26.27
N LEU A 489 3.90 -25.54 -25.19
CA LEU A 489 3.00 -24.56 -24.58
C LEU A 489 2.65 -23.45 -25.58
N GLU A 490 3.64 -22.86 -26.25
CA GLU A 490 3.40 -21.81 -27.24
C GLU A 490 2.49 -22.27 -28.39
N ASN A 491 2.70 -23.49 -28.88
CA ASN A 491 1.85 -24.10 -29.92
C ASN A 491 0.41 -24.33 -29.43
N ASN A 492 0.23 -24.79 -28.18
CA ASN A 492 -1.10 -24.96 -27.59
C ASN A 492 -1.83 -23.62 -27.45
N LEU A 493 -1.15 -22.60 -26.92
CA LEU A 493 -1.70 -21.25 -26.78
C LEU A 493 -2.05 -20.63 -28.15
N GLN A 494 -1.22 -20.86 -29.17
CA GLN A 494 -1.52 -20.43 -30.53
C GLN A 494 -2.77 -21.12 -31.10
N SER A 495 -2.92 -22.43 -30.89
CA SER A 495 -4.11 -23.17 -31.31
C SER A 495 -5.40 -22.62 -30.68
N ILE A 496 -5.34 -22.22 -29.40
CA ILE A 496 -6.46 -21.54 -28.71
C ILE A 496 -6.82 -20.22 -29.41
N LEU A 497 -5.83 -19.38 -29.72
CA LEU A 497 -6.07 -18.10 -30.43
C LEU A 497 -6.66 -18.32 -31.82
N GLU A 498 -6.18 -19.32 -32.55
CA GLU A 498 -6.70 -19.67 -33.88
C GLU A 498 -8.15 -20.14 -33.81
N ASN A 499 -8.50 -20.95 -32.81
CA ASN A 499 -9.87 -21.39 -32.58
C ASN A 499 -10.81 -20.22 -32.31
N ILE A 500 -10.43 -19.30 -31.41
CA ILE A 500 -11.24 -18.10 -31.11
C ILE A 500 -11.41 -17.26 -32.38
N ARG A 501 -10.34 -17.04 -33.14
CA ARG A 501 -10.41 -16.25 -34.38
C ARG A 501 -11.34 -16.86 -35.42
N GLN A 502 -11.38 -18.18 -35.56
CA GLN A 502 -12.19 -18.87 -36.56
C GLN A 502 -13.64 -19.05 -36.14
N ASN A 503 -13.88 -19.39 -34.87
CA ASN A 503 -15.20 -19.84 -34.40
C ASN A 503 -15.96 -18.75 -33.62
N THR A 504 -15.25 -17.86 -32.92
CA THR A 504 -15.84 -16.84 -32.03
C THR A 504 -15.06 -15.52 -32.11
N PRO A 505 -14.92 -14.91 -33.30
CA PRO A 505 -14.18 -13.66 -33.47
C PRO A 505 -14.78 -12.56 -32.59
N LEU A 506 -13.91 -11.75 -31.97
CA LEU A 506 -14.28 -10.67 -31.04
C LEU A 506 -15.12 -11.13 -29.84
N LEU A 507 -15.00 -12.38 -29.41
CA LEU A 507 -15.55 -12.84 -28.14
C LEU A 507 -15.05 -11.91 -27.00
N PRO A 508 -15.94 -11.24 -26.25
CA PRO A 508 -15.51 -10.40 -25.15
C PRO A 508 -14.85 -11.22 -24.05
N GLY A 509 -13.69 -10.77 -23.59
CA GLY A 509 -13.00 -11.41 -22.47
C GLY A 509 -11.51 -11.11 -22.41
N TYR A 510 -10.82 -11.89 -21.59
CA TYR A 510 -9.41 -11.69 -21.27
C TYR A 510 -8.50 -12.79 -21.82
N THR A 511 -9.04 -13.87 -22.41
CA THR A 511 -8.23 -15.01 -22.89
C THR A 511 -7.10 -14.57 -23.84
N SER A 512 -7.41 -13.83 -24.90
CA SER A 512 -6.38 -13.44 -25.88
C SER A 512 -5.35 -12.48 -25.27
N GLY A 513 -5.78 -11.59 -24.38
CA GLY A 513 -4.88 -10.71 -23.64
C GLY A 513 -3.97 -11.45 -22.67
N ASN A 514 -4.52 -12.40 -21.91
CA ASN A 514 -3.77 -13.25 -21.00
C ASN A 514 -2.75 -14.10 -21.75
N ILE A 515 -3.12 -14.72 -22.89
CA ILE A 515 -2.19 -15.46 -23.74
C ILE A 515 -1.04 -14.56 -24.21
N LEU A 516 -1.35 -13.34 -24.64
CA LEU A 516 -0.31 -12.41 -25.08
C LEU A 516 0.62 -11.99 -23.94
N ASN A 517 0.09 -11.81 -22.71
CA ASN A 517 0.91 -11.59 -21.52
C ASN A 517 1.81 -12.80 -21.21
N LEU A 518 1.31 -14.04 -21.38
CA LEU A 518 2.14 -15.26 -21.24
C LEU A 518 3.26 -15.29 -22.29
N PHE A 519 2.96 -14.99 -23.57
CA PHE A 519 3.98 -14.88 -24.62
C PHE A 519 5.04 -13.83 -24.31
N CYS A 520 4.64 -12.66 -23.81
CA CYS A 520 5.57 -11.61 -23.42
C CYS A 520 6.52 -12.07 -22.31
N TYR A 521 6.00 -12.79 -21.32
CA TYR A 521 6.82 -13.35 -20.23
C TYR A 521 7.77 -14.47 -20.72
N LEU A 522 7.27 -15.36 -21.58
CA LEU A 522 8.03 -16.42 -22.24
C LEU A 522 9.10 -15.90 -23.21
N LYS A 523 9.05 -14.61 -23.55
CA LYS A 523 9.88 -13.98 -24.59
C LYS A 523 9.69 -14.64 -25.96
N THR A 524 8.47 -15.08 -26.25
CA THR A 524 8.09 -15.67 -27.54
C THR A 524 8.34 -14.67 -28.65
N ASN A 525 8.89 -15.14 -29.78
CA ASN A 525 9.07 -14.29 -30.96
C ASN A 525 7.73 -14.07 -31.67
N LEU A 526 7.10 -12.93 -31.41
CA LEU A 526 5.79 -12.59 -31.97
C LEU A 526 5.83 -12.19 -33.46
N LYS A 527 7.00 -12.12 -34.10
CA LYS A 527 7.11 -11.62 -35.48
C LYS A 527 6.18 -12.38 -36.44
N GLY A 528 5.31 -11.65 -37.13
CA GLY A 528 4.36 -12.24 -38.09
C GLY A 528 3.11 -12.88 -37.48
N TYR A 529 2.92 -12.83 -36.16
CA TYR A 529 1.73 -13.37 -35.52
C TYR A 529 0.47 -12.64 -35.98
N ASN A 530 -0.63 -13.39 -36.10
CA ASN A 530 -1.92 -12.84 -36.50
C ASN A 530 -2.94 -12.84 -35.36
N PHE A 531 -3.06 -11.70 -34.70
CA PHE A 531 -4.04 -11.43 -33.64
C PHE A 531 -5.29 -10.69 -34.13
N SER A 532 -5.55 -10.64 -35.44
CA SER A 532 -6.72 -9.95 -36.01
C SER A 532 -8.04 -10.51 -35.47
N TYR A 533 -9.06 -9.66 -35.30
CA TYR A 533 -10.40 -10.04 -34.83
C TYR A 533 -10.43 -10.68 -33.43
N LEU A 534 -9.44 -10.38 -32.59
CA LEU A 534 -9.39 -10.86 -31.19
C LEU A 534 -9.66 -9.72 -30.21
N THR A 535 -10.22 -10.06 -29.05
CA THR A 535 -10.37 -9.15 -27.92
C THR A 535 -9.14 -9.26 -27.01
N ILE A 536 -8.25 -8.27 -27.09
CA ILE A 536 -6.93 -8.23 -26.45
C ILE A 536 -6.93 -7.11 -25.40
N ARG A 537 -7.38 -7.45 -24.20
CA ARG A 537 -7.49 -6.53 -23.08
C ARG A 537 -6.33 -6.69 -22.10
N GLN A 538 -5.97 -5.59 -21.42
CA GLN A 538 -5.03 -5.59 -20.30
C GLN A 538 -3.63 -6.16 -20.64
N VAL A 539 -3.13 -5.87 -21.84
CA VAL A 539 -1.78 -6.29 -22.26
C VAL A 539 -0.80 -5.13 -22.17
N TYR A 540 0.37 -5.40 -21.60
CA TYR A 540 1.48 -4.46 -21.55
C TYR A 540 2.53 -4.80 -22.62
N LEU A 541 2.48 -4.10 -23.75
CA LEU A 541 3.31 -4.34 -24.93
C LEU A 541 4.47 -3.35 -25.07
N GLN A 542 4.73 -2.55 -24.03
CA GLN A 542 5.83 -1.59 -24.07
C GLN A 542 7.17 -2.34 -24.18
N ARG A 543 7.99 -1.97 -25.17
CA ARG A 543 9.29 -2.60 -25.49
C ARG A 543 9.19 -4.05 -26.01
N ILE A 544 8.01 -4.50 -26.43
CA ILE A 544 7.84 -5.79 -27.12
C ILE A 544 8.05 -5.60 -28.63
N ASN A 545 8.80 -6.52 -29.25
CA ASN A 545 8.99 -6.50 -30.70
C ASN A 545 7.74 -7.04 -31.42
N LEU A 546 6.99 -6.13 -32.05
CA LEU A 546 5.75 -6.42 -32.76
C LEU A 546 5.91 -6.34 -34.29
N ASN A 547 7.10 -6.61 -34.81
CA ASN A 547 7.37 -6.56 -36.25
C ASN A 547 6.43 -7.49 -37.04
N ASN A 548 5.73 -6.93 -38.03
CA ASN A 548 4.74 -7.62 -38.87
C ASN A 548 3.62 -8.35 -38.08
N VAL A 549 3.32 -7.91 -36.86
CA VAL A 549 2.19 -8.45 -36.09
C VAL A 549 0.89 -7.82 -36.58
N ASN A 550 -0.10 -8.66 -36.88
CA ASN A 550 -1.40 -8.20 -37.34
C ASN A 550 -2.40 -8.07 -36.18
N PHE A 551 -2.82 -6.83 -35.88
CA PHE A 551 -3.88 -6.51 -34.91
C PHE A 551 -5.14 -5.95 -35.59
N SER A 552 -5.32 -6.19 -36.89
CA SER A 552 -6.45 -5.61 -37.64
C SER A 552 -7.78 -6.05 -37.04
N HIS A 553 -8.69 -5.09 -36.85
CA HIS A 553 -10.03 -5.32 -36.30
C HIS A 553 -10.05 -5.95 -34.89
N SER A 554 -8.97 -5.83 -34.12
CA SER A 554 -8.91 -6.33 -32.74
C SER A 554 -9.35 -5.26 -31.74
N ASP A 555 -9.97 -5.68 -30.65
CA ASP A 555 -10.23 -4.80 -29.51
C ASP A 555 -8.98 -4.76 -28.62
N LEU A 556 -8.42 -3.56 -28.42
CA LEU A 556 -7.20 -3.33 -27.65
C LEU A 556 -7.47 -2.57 -26.34
N THR A 557 -8.72 -2.59 -25.87
CA THR A 557 -9.16 -1.82 -24.70
C THR A 557 -8.28 -2.09 -23.47
N GLN A 558 -7.89 -1.01 -22.79
CA GLN A 558 -7.03 -1.02 -21.58
C GLN A 558 -5.61 -1.57 -21.79
N SER A 559 -5.17 -1.88 -23.01
CA SER A 559 -3.81 -2.31 -23.31
C SER A 559 -2.85 -1.11 -23.51
N ILE A 560 -1.56 -1.30 -23.20
CA ILE A 560 -0.50 -0.28 -23.32
C ILE A 560 0.49 -0.68 -24.42
N PHE A 561 0.65 0.16 -25.43
CA PHE A 561 1.57 -0.05 -26.56
C PHE A 561 2.79 0.87 -26.53
N THR A 562 2.59 2.10 -26.07
CA THR A 562 3.59 3.16 -26.18
C THR A 562 4.38 3.28 -24.90
N GLN A 563 5.70 3.41 -25.03
CA GLN A 563 6.44 4.19 -24.05
C GLN A 563 5.93 5.62 -24.18
N SER A 564 5.45 6.23 -23.09
CA SER A 564 5.01 7.63 -23.14
C SER A 564 6.22 8.48 -23.52
N PHE A 565 6.30 8.83 -24.80
CA PHE A 565 7.17 9.90 -25.26
C PHE A 565 6.42 11.21 -24.97
N GLY A 566 7.15 12.28 -24.67
CA GLY A 566 6.61 13.59 -25.04
C GLY A 566 6.26 13.58 -26.54
N GLY A 567 5.38 14.47 -27.00
CA GLY A 567 5.12 14.59 -28.44
C GLY A 567 6.45 14.64 -29.20
N ILE A 568 6.68 13.71 -30.13
CA ILE A 568 7.90 13.70 -30.93
C ILE A 568 7.78 14.81 -31.96
N HIS A 569 8.68 15.77 -31.90
CA HIS A 569 8.67 16.94 -32.79
C HIS A 569 9.83 16.93 -33.78
N ALA A 570 10.85 16.10 -33.54
CA ALA A 570 12.01 16.01 -34.40
C ALA A 570 12.49 14.55 -34.55
N LEU A 571 12.91 14.19 -35.77
CA LEU A 571 13.42 12.86 -36.13
C LEU A 571 14.56 13.01 -37.14
N ALA A 572 15.65 12.27 -36.96
CA ALA A 572 16.72 12.15 -37.94
C ALA A 572 17.36 10.76 -37.88
N PHE A 573 17.62 10.17 -39.04
CA PHE A 573 18.44 8.96 -39.14
C PHE A 573 19.92 9.32 -39.21
N SER A 574 20.79 8.45 -38.68
CA SER A 574 22.22 8.53 -38.95
C SER A 574 22.51 8.30 -40.44
N PRO A 575 23.64 8.78 -40.98
CA PRO A 575 23.98 8.63 -42.39
C PRO A 575 24.03 7.17 -42.88
N ASP A 576 24.36 6.23 -41.99
CA ASP A 576 24.38 4.80 -42.25
C ASP A 576 23.02 4.09 -42.04
N GLY A 577 22.01 4.82 -41.56
CA GLY A 577 20.66 4.32 -41.28
C GLY A 577 20.57 3.38 -40.07
N GLN A 578 21.65 3.19 -39.30
CA GLN A 578 21.66 2.26 -38.18
C GLN A 578 21.11 2.87 -36.88
N MET A 579 21.09 4.20 -36.79
CA MET A 579 20.59 4.94 -35.64
C MET A 579 19.48 5.92 -36.02
N LEU A 580 18.58 6.14 -35.07
CA LEU A 580 17.49 7.11 -35.13
C LEU A 580 17.59 8.03 -33.92
N ALA A 581 17.73 9.33 -34.16
CA ALA A 581 17.62 10.34 -33.13
C ALA A 581 16.20 10.90 -33.13
N THR A 582 15.62 11.08 -31.93
CA THR A 582 14.30 11.67 -31.75
C THR A 582 14.37 12.80 -30.72
N GLY A 583 13.61 13.88 -30.94
CA GLY A 583 13.45 14.98 -30.00
C GLY A 583 12.00 15.12 -29.55
N ASP A 584 11.76 15.19 -28.25
CA ASP A 584 10.41 15.19 -27.67
C ASP A 584 9.98 16.50 -26.98
N SER A 585 8.69 16.58 -26.65
CA SER A 585 8.06 17.72 -25.97
C SER A 585 8.49 17.89 -24.51
N ASN A 586 9.30 16.99 -23.96
CA ASN A 586 9.82 17.09 -22.60
C ASN A 586 11.30 17.50 -22.58
N GLY A 587 11.87 17.85 -23.74
CA GLY A 587 13.27 18.25 -23.86
C GLY A 587 14.25 17.08 -23.91
N LEU A 588 13.76 15.85 -24.08
CA LEU A 588 14.62 14.69 -24.24
C LEU A 588 14.98 14.51 -25.71
N VAL A 589 16.27 14.27 -25.95
CA VAL A 589 16.76 13.68 -27.19
C VAL A 589 17.06 12.21 -26.92
N ARG A 590 16.49 11.30 -27.71
CA ARG A 590 16.75 9.86 -27.59
C ARG A 590 17.46 9.37 -28.82
N LEU A 591 18.45 8.51 -28.62
CA LEU A 591 19.15 7.81 -29.68
C LEU A 591 18.73 6.34 -29.63
N LEU A 592 18.23 5.81 -30.74
CA LEU A 592 17.75 4.44 -30.87
C LEU A 592 18.54 3.70 -31.95
N ARG A 593 18.81 2.42 -31.73
CA ARG A 593 19.27 1.52 -32.78
C ARG A 593 18.07 1.10 -33.63
N VAL A 594 18.19 1.21 -34.94
CA VAL A 594 17.09 0.94 -35.87
C VAL A 594 16.76 -0.55 -35.96
N ALA A 595 17.77 -1.42 -35.84
CA ALA A 595 17.61 -2.87 -36.03
C ALA A 595 16.65 -3.53 -35.02
N ASP A 596 16.63 -3.06 -33.78
CA ASP A 596 15.91 -3.66 -32.66
C ASP A 596 15.03 -2.64 -31.88
N GLY A 597 15.08 -1.35 -32.25
CA GLY A 597 14.40 -0.28 -31.55
C GLY A 597 14.98 0.01 -30.16
N GLN A 598 16.16 -0.53 -29.84
CA GLN A 598 16.77 -0.35 -28.53
C GLN A 598 17.21 1.11 -28.36
N GLN A 599 16.76 1.75 -27.29
CA GLN A 599 17.27 3.07 -26.91
C GLN A 599 18.71 2.92 -26.41
N ILE A 600 19.64 3.52 -27.14
CA ILE A 600 21.09 3.51 -26.86
C ILE A 600 21.42 4.59 -25.83
N ALA A 601 20.83 5.78 -25.98
CA ALA A 601 21.11 6.92 -25.11
C ALA A 601 19.89 7.84 -24.95
N THR A 602 19.88 8.57 -23.84
CA THR A 602 18.96 9.68 -23.58
C THR A 602 19.75 10.90 -23.15
N PHE A 603 19.44 12.03 -23.77
CA PHE A 603 20.03 13.32 -23.45
C PHE A 603 18.96 14.29 -22.98
N GLN A 604 19.02 14.67 -21.71
CA GLN A 604 18.05 15.58 -21.08
C GLN A 604 18.78 16.83 -20.58
N LYS A 605 19.06 17.77 -21.50
CA LYS A 605 19.60 19.09 -21.13
C LYS A 605 18.79 20.26 -21.67
N HIS A 606 17.79 20.00 -22.51
CA HIS A 606 16.85 21.03 -22.97
C HIS A 606 15.74 21.16 -21.94
N GLY A 607 15.36 22.40 -21.61
CA GLY A 607 14.30 22.68 -20.63
C GLY A 607 12.89 22.64 -21.23
N TRP A 608 12.78 22.47 -22.54
CA TRP A 608 11.53 22.51 -23.31
C TRP A 608 11.64 21.68 -24.60
N TRP A 609 10.59 21.70 -25.42
CA TRP A 609 10.43 20.93 -26.66
C TRP A 609 11.68 20.95 -27.55
N VAL A 610 12.19 19.78 -27.90
CA VAL A 610 13.23 19.64 -28.92
C VAL A 610 12.56 19.67 -30.30
N VAL A 611 12.87 20.68 -31.10
CA VAL A 611 12.19 20.93 -32.38
C VAL A 611 13.00 20.55 -33.61
N SER A 612 14.30 20.29 -33.44
CA SER A 612 15.11 19.74 -34.51
C SER A 612 16.25 18.90 -33.93
N VAL A 613 16.55 17.81 -34.62
CA VAL A 613 17.71 16.95 -34.39
C VAL A 613 18.36 16.64 -35.73
N ALA A 614 19.69 16.58 -35.79
CA ALA A 614 20.43 16.25 -37.01
C ALA A 614 21.75 15.56 -36.69
N PHE A 615 22.07 14.50 -37.43
CA PHE A 615 23.39 13.88 -37.36
C PHE A 615 24.41 14.67 -38.19
N SER A 616 25.67 14.63 -37.77
CA SER A 616 26.79 15.02 -38.62
C SER A 616 26.92 14.05 -39.81
N PRO A 617 27.52 14.48 -40.93
CA PRO A 617 27.69 13.62 -42.12
C PRO A 617 28.53 12.36 -41.87
N ASP A 618 29.43 12.39 -40.88
CA ASP A 618 30.22 11.24 -40.43
C ASP A 618 29.47 10.32 -39.45
N GLY A 619 28.30 10.76 -38.94
CA GLY A 619 27.50 10.02 -37.97
C GLY A 619 28.04 10.04 -36.54
N GLU A 620 29.16 10.71 -36.28
CA GLU A 620 29.82 10.73 -34.97
C GLU A 620 29.19 11.71 -33.98
N LYS A 621 28.41 12.69 -34.47
CA LYS A 621 27.82 13.73 -33.63
C LYS A 621 26.34 13.89 -33.90
N LEU A 622 25.62 14.28 -32.86
CA LEU A 622 24.22 14.65 -32.92
C LEU A 622 24.07 16.12 -32.51
N VAL A 623 23.30 16.88 -33.26
CA VAL A 623 22.94 18.26 -32.93
C VAL A 623 21.46 18.31 -32.58
N SER A 624 21.09 19.09 -31.56
CA SER A 624 19.70 19.33 -31.21
C SER A 624 19.40 20.78 -30.82
N SER A 625 18.19 21.23 -31.09
CA SER A 625 17.70 22.58 -30.78
C SER A 625 16.33 22.55 -30.07
N SER A 626 16.07 23.55 -29.23
CA SER A 626 14.86 23.64 -28.40
C SER A 626 14.22 25.03 -28.45
N ILE A 627 12.91 25.11 -28.14
CA ILE A 627 12.17 26.37 -27.93
C ILE A 627 12.16 26.77 -26.43
N ASP A 628 13.19 26.42 -25.67
CA ASP A 628 13.30 26.79 -24.25
C ASP A 628 13.60 28.28 -23.99
N GLY A 629 13.50 29.12 -25.03
CA GLY A 629 13.72 30.57 -24.96
C GLY A 629 15.20 30.97 -24.87
N THR A 630 16.13 30.01 -24.81
CA THR A 630 17.58 30.30 -24.69
C THR A 630 18.27 30.46 -26.05
N GLY A 631 17.69 29.91 -27.12
CA GLY A 631 18.29 29.89 -28.46
C GLY A 631 19.54 29.02 -28.56
N ILE A 632 19.78 28.11 -27.61
CA ILE A 632 21.00 27.28 -27.55
C ILE A 632 20.85 26.02 -28.40
N ILE A 633 21.82 25.81 -29.28
CA ILE A 633 22.02 24.53 -29.98
C ILE A 633 22.99 23.68 -29.16
N LYS A 634 22.65 22.41 -28.93
CA LYS A 634 23.51 21.45 -28.21
C LYS A 634 24.09 20.44 -29.19
N ILE A 635 25.36 20.11 -28.99
CA ILE A 635 26.09 19.08 -29.72
C ILE A 635 26.36 17.94 -28.74
N TRP A 636 26.14 16.71 -29.19
CA TRP A 636 26.33 15.47 -28.45
C TRP A 636 27.34 14.63 -29.23
N ASP A 637 28.29 14.05 -28.49
CA ASP A 637 29.22 13.04 -28.98
C ASP A 637 28.64 11.63 -28.80
#